data_AF-A0A1B6M5I2-F1
#
_entry.id   AF-A0A1B6M5I2-F1
#
_cell.length_a   1.000
_cell.length_b   1.000
_cell.length_c   1.000
_cell.angle_alpha   90.00
_cell.angle_beta   90.00
_cell.angle_gamma   90.00
#
_symmetry.space_group_name_H-M   'P 1'
#
loop_
_entity.id
_entity.type
_entity.pdbx_description
1 polymer ?
#
loop_
_entity_poly.entity_id
_entity_poly.type
_entity_poly.pdbx_seq_one_letter_code
_entity_poly.pdbx_strand_id
1 'polypeptide(L)'
;LGLERTVVNGSSTAADPDKASFNTAALLFGHFHSVLFSLHLLYEELKLNVLMAESLPLLAVKLQQLARDLRLQEYVMHYWKDFPAVCSIDNNYTQLDCSEVPEMPSTISTSPPSIFNQLYLLLRRCPNIKPYPYMSSMNKKSGEMIQLIGMLCSGQDQVDSLLCPVNVPGSWSDQERTPLGHQNFRPSNINVTQHCVYLMSSLGYTRRDLTVLPAGLALILNDAIHRVREDPPPDWPEAAYRLIARQDLAATPPPPTVGERGSATPPPPAASRNNQDSDDGMDSMDREILKLRFNKDQRVSEVRRLLQSSQPVTIAITQRPEVSDHEFIEEQEKHLYTICTRTMALPIGRGMLTLHTACPVPSEPLAIPRLCLSGRAPPRGTTVDLTHIDVVPNMNLWPLFHNGVAAGLRIAPSATNIDTAWITYNKPKGGPEALPEHAGFLMALGLNGHLNNLAQLNTCDYLARCHEMTSIGILLGISATKRGTMDLATTKMLSLHVESLLPPTSVELDIAQNVQVAALLSIGLVYQGTAHRHMTEILLSEMGRPPGPEMENSVDRESYALAAGLGLGMVVLGRGADISSLCDIGIADTLHYYMVGGHKRPLTGSQKDKYKSPSYQIREGDCVNIAVTSPGATLALGMMYFNTGNRAVANWMNAPDTQYMLDFVCPDALLLRMVARGLVMWQDIRPSTAWVESHVPAAIRPYCLVKPHPGMLPDNVDLETMNQAYCNILAGACMA
;
A
#
# COMPACT_ATOMS: atom_id res chain seq x y z
N LEU A 1 -23.37 62.09 -14.41
CA LEU A 1 -24.69 61.78 -15.01
C LEU A 1 -25.62 62.99 -15.13
N GLY A 2 -25.24 64.22 -14.72
CA GLY A 2 -26.17 65.36 -14.81
C GLY A 2 -27.45 65.17 -13.98
N LEU A 3 -27.35 64.42 -12.87
CA LEU A 3 -28.48 64.08 -11.98
C LEU A 3 -28.59 65.05 -10.78
N GLU A 4 -27.93 66.21 -10.85
CA GLU A 4 -28.04 67.27 -9.83
C GLU A 4 -28.72 68.50 -10.43
N ARG A 5 -29.70 69.05 -9.69
CA ARG A 5 -30.34 70.32 -10.00
C ARG A 5 -29.28 71.41 -10.05
N THR A 6 -29.02 71.97 -11.24
CA THR A 6 -28.27 73.22 -11.35
C THR A 6 -29.18 74.38 -11.00
N VAL A 7 -29.07 74.90 -9.76
CA VAL A 7 -29.65 76.20 -9.40
C VAL A 7 -28.73 77.28 -9.95
N VAL A 8 -29.20 78.05 -10.93
CA VAL A 8 -28.49 79.23 -11.43
C VAL A 8 -28.74 80.37 -10.42
N ASN A 9 -27.69 80.79 -9.71
CA ASN A 9 -27.76 81.95 -8.83
C ASN A 9 -27.86 83.24 -9.67
N GLY A 10 -29.05 83.83 -9.71
CA GLY A 10 -29.32 85.18 -10.23
C GLY A 10 -30.26 85.92 -9.28
N SER A 11 -29.92 87.16 -8.96
CA SER A 11 -30.53 87.99 -7.92
C SER A 11 -31.97 88.48 -8.19
N SER A 12 -32.73 88.55 -7.10
CA SER A 12 -33.87 89.44 -6.81
C SER A 12 -35.29 89.09 -7.32
N THR A 13 -36.20 89.06 -6.32
CA THR A 13 -37.67 89.12 -6.35
C THR A 13 -38.46 87.88 -6.80
N ALA A 14 -39.53 87.61 -6.05
CA ALA A 14 -40.32 86.38 -6.05
C ALA A 14 -41.17 86.17 -7.30
N ALA A 15 -41.01 85.02 -7.96
CA ALA A 15 -42.03 84.27 -8.71
C ALA A 15 -41.51 82.87 -9.10
N ASP A 16 -42.35 81.84 -8.89
CA ASP A 16 -42.36 80.43 -9.36
C ASP A 16 -41.15 79.47 -9.20
N PRO A 17 -41.39 78.18 -8.86
CA PRO A 17 -40.35 77.15 -8.85
C PRO A 17 -40.06 76.73 -10.30
N ASP A 18 -39.00 77.33 -10.87
CA ASP A 18 -38.52 77.08 -12.22
C ASP A 18 -38.21 75.60 -12.53
N LYS A 19 -38.61 75.20 -13.74
CA LYS A 19 -38.44 73.90 -14.39
C LYS A 19 -36.98 73.48 -14.45
N ALA A 20 -36.65 72.29 -13.95
CA ALA A 20 -35.38 71.64 -14.27
C ALA A 20 -35.42 71.16 -15.74
N SER A 21 -34.58 71.73 -16.61
CA SER A 21 -34.45 71.30 -18.01
C SER A 21 -33.23 70.40 -18.20
N PHE A 22 -33.41 69.22 -18.79
CA PHE A 22 -32.35 68.28 -19.14
C PHE A 22 -31.42 68.84 -20.25
N ASN A 23 -30.10 68.62 -20.14
CA ASN A 23 -29.17 68.98 -21.21
C ASN A 23 -29.16 67.91 -22.31
N THR A 24 -29.94 68.15 -23.37
CA THR A 24 -30.07 67.28 -24.55
C THR A 24 -28.79 67.19 -25.40
N ALA A 25 -27.82 68.08 -25.20
CA ALA A 25 -26.51 68.06 -25.88
C ALA A 25 -25.44 67.25 -25.14
N ALA A 26 -25.77 66.59 -24.02
CA ALA A 26 -24.82 65.78 -23.28
C ALA A 26 -24.44 64.49 -24.03
N LEU A 27 -23.16 64.10 -23.96
CA LEU A 27 -22.58 62.96 -24.70
C LEU A 27 -23.36 61.64 -24.56
N LEU A 28 -23.92 61.37 -23.37
CA LEU A 28 -24.62 60.12 -23.06
C LEU A 28 -26.14 60.20 -23.25
N PHE A 29 -26.69 61.38 -23.57
CA PHE A 29 -28.15 61.61 -23.65
C PHE A 29 -28.83 60.65 -24.64
N GLY A 30 -28.25 60.48 -25.84
CA GLY A 30 -28.72 59.52 -26.84
C GLY A 30 -28.65 58.04 -26.42
N HIS A 31 -27.95 57.72 -25.32
CA HIS A 31 -27.76 56.36 -24.81
C HIS A 31 -28.44 56.11 -23.45
N PHE A 32 -29.30 57.02 -22.96
CA PHE A 32 -29.93 56.88 -21.65
C PHE A 32 -30.75 55.60 -21.47
N HIS A 33 -31.40 55.10 -22.52
CA HIS A 33 -32.07 53.79 -22.50
C HIS A 33 -31.10 52.64 -22.24
N SER A 34 -29.95 52.64 -22.92
CA SER A 34 -28.89 51.64 -22.70
C SER A 34 -28.25 51.77 -21.32
N VAL A 35 -28.06 52.99 -20.82
CA VAL A 35 -27.55 53.24 -19.46
C VAL A 35 -28.52 52.73 -18.40
N LEU A 36 -29.82 53.02 -18.53
CA LEU A 36 -30.85 52.50 -17.63
C LEU A 36 -30.86 50.98 -17.65
N PHE A 37 -30.84 50.36 -18.83
CA PHE A 37 -30.89 48.91 -18.98
C PHE A 37 -29.67 48.22 -18.37
N SER A 38 -28.46 48.71 -18.64
CA SER A 38 -27.23 48.15 -18.07
C SER A 38 -27.15 48.30 -16.56
N LEU A 39 -27.54 49.46 -16.01
CA LEU A 39 -27.58 49.66 -14.56
C LEU A 39 -28.71 48.88 -13.89
N HIS A 40 -29.82 48.63 -14.59
CA HIS A 40 -30.88 47.75 -14.12
C HIS A 40 -30.42 46.29 -14.03
N LEU A 41 -29.65 45.80 -15.02
CA LEU A 41 -29.07 44.45 -14.94
C LEU A 41 -28.04 44.33 -13.81
N LEU A 42 -27.26 45.38 -13.55
CA LEU A 42 -26.40 45.46 -12.37
C LEU A 42 -27.22 45.45 -11.07
N TYR A 43 -28.34 46.17 -11.03
CA TYR A 43 -29.25 46.17 -9.88
C TYR A 43 -29.79 44.76 -9.58
N GLU A 44 -30.21 44.00 -10.60
CA GLU A 44 -30.64 42.61 -10.42
C GLU A 44 -29.49 41.66 -10.03
N GLU A 45 -28.26 41.88 -10.52
CA GLU A 45 -27.07 41.14 -10.09
C GLU A 45 -26.76 41.36 -8.60
N LEU A 46 -26.84 42.61 -8.14
CA LEU A 46 -26.60 42.98 -6.75
C LEU A 46 -27.62 42.34 -5.79
N LYS A 47 -28.85 42.05 -6.25
CA LYS A 47 -29.85 41.31 -5.45
C LYS A 47 -29.39 39.90 -5.08
N LEU A 48 -28.47 39.30 -5.85
CA LEU A 48 -27.92 37.97 -5.57
C LEU A 48 -26.81 37.98 -4.52
N ASN A 49 -26.43 39.16 -4.00
CA ASN A 49 -25.39 39.30 -2.99
C ASN A 49 -25.95 40.03 -1.76
N VAL A 50 -26.17 39.30 -0.67
CA VAL A 50 -26.72 39.85 0.58
C VAL A 50 -25.81 40.94 1.17
N LEU A 51 -24.50 40.90 0.90
CA LEU A 51 -23.56 41.92 1.38
C LEU A 51 -23.78 43.30 0.72
N MET A 52 -24.50 43.35 -0.41
CA MET A 52 -24.80 44.59 -1.13
C MET A 52 -26.21 45.12 -0.84
N ALA A 53 -26.90 44.58 0.17
CA ALA A 53 -28.28 44.94 0.48
C ALA A 53 -28.47 46.44 0.80
N GLU A 54 -27.49 47.09 1.42
CA GLU A 54 -27.57 48.52 1.79
C GLU A 54 -27.45 49.47 0.58
N SER A 55 -26.79 49.04 -0.49
CA SER A 55 -26.59 49.88 -1.69
C SER A 55 -27.74 49.76 -2.70
N LEU A 56 -28.54 48.69 -2.63
CA LEU A 56 -29.69 48.45 -3.51
C LEU A 56 -30.75 49.56 -3.45
N PRO A 57 -31.19 50.07 -2.28
CA PRO A 57 -32.17 51.16 -2.21
C PRO A 57 -31.64 52.46 -2.83
N LEU A 58 -30.35 52.76 -2.64
CA LEU A 58 -29.72 53.97 -3.18
C LEU A 58 -29.69 53.94 -4.72
N LEU A 59 -29.36 52.79 -5.29
CA LEU A 59 -29.38 52.57 -6.73
C LEU A 59 -30.82 52.59 -7.28
N ALA A 60 -31.77 51.95 -6.59
CA ALA A 60 -33.17 51.88 -7.00
C ALA A 60 -33.80 53.27 -7.13
N VAL A 61 -33.53 54.21 -6.21
CA VAL A 61 -34.04 55.59 -6.30
C VAL A 61 -33.55 56.31 -7.56
N LYS A 62 -32.26 56.16 -7.89
CA LYS A 62 -31.66 56.79 -9.07
C LYS A 62 -32.19 56.16 -10.36
N LEU A 63 -32.36 54.83 -10.40
CA LEU A 63 -32.94 54.14 -11.54
C LEU A 63 -34.43 54.43 -11.70
N GLN A 64 -35.17 54.59 -10.61
CA GLN A 64 -36.58 54.97 -10.65
C GLN A 64 -36.74 56.37 -11.23
N GLN A 65 -35.90 57.33 -10.82
CA GLN A 65 -35.93 58.68 -11.40
C GLN A 65 -35.63 58.65 -12.91
N LEU A 66 -34.58 57.94 -13.32
CA LEU A 66 -34.24 57.80 -14.73
C LEU A 66 -35.34 57.09 -15.55
N ALA A 67 -35.99 56.07 -14.98
CA ALA A 67 -37.12 55.38 -15.61
C ALA A 67 -38.37 56.27 -15.74
N ARG A 68 -38.64 57.15 -14.76
CA ARG A 68 -39.71 58.15 -14.85
C ARG A 68 -39.45 59.15 -15.97
N ASP A 69 -38.22 59.67 -16.05
CA ASP A 69 -37.82 60.64 -17.06
C ASP A 69 -37.89 60.04 -18.49
N LEU A 70 -37.60 58.74 -18.63
CA LEU A 70 -37.78 57.97 -19.88
C LEU A 70 -39.20 57.40 -20.07
N ARG A 71 -40.13 57.67 -19.15
CA ARG A 71 -41.56 57.27 -19.19
C ARG A 71 -41.83 55.76 -19.20
N LEU A 72 -40.94 54.97 -18.60
CA LEU A 72 -41.07 53.52 -18.48
C LEU A 72 -41.80 53.12 -17.19
N GLN A 73 -43.13 53.16 -17.24
CA GLN A 73 -43.99 52.92 -16.06
C GLN A 73 -43.79 51.53 -15.43
N GLU A 74 -43.55 50.49 -16.23
CA GLU A 74 -43.31 49.14 -15.69
C GLU A 74 -42.01 49.04 -14.87
N TYR A 75 -40.96 49.76 -15.27
CA TYR A 75 -39.71 49.86 -14.52
C TYR A 75 -39.89 50.62 -13.21
N VAL A 76 -40.67 51.72 -13.22
CA VAL A 76 -40.99 52.50 -12.01
C VAL A 76 -41.75 51.65 -11.00
N MET A 77 -42.71 50.83 -11.46
CA MET A 77 -43.47 49.90 -10.63
C MET A 77 -42.60 48.77 -10.08
N HIS A 78 -41.61 48.29 -10.83
CA HIS A 78 -40.69 47.24 -10.39
C HIS A 78 -39.86 47.69 -9.18
N TYR A 79 -39.21 48.86 -9.25
CA TYR A 79 -38.42 49.39 -8.13
C TYR A 79 -39.28 49.72 -6.91
N TRP A 80 -40.52 50.16 -7.12
CA TRP A 80 -41.47 50.37 -6.02
C TRP A 80 -41.85 49.06 -5.31
N LYS A 81 -42.07 47.97 -6.06
CA LYS A 81 -42.38 46.65 -5.48
C LYS A 81 -41.25 46.14 -4.60
N ASP A 82 -39.99 46.38 -4.98
CA ASP A 82 -38.83 45.97 -4.20
C ASP A 82 -38.60 46.87 -2.97
N PHE A 83 -38.79 48.19 -3.10
CA PHE A 83 -38.52 49.17 -2.04
C PHE A 83 -39.63 50.22 -1.88
N PRO A 84 -40.82 49.86 -1.37
CA PRO A 84 -41.97 50.76 -1.29
C PRO A 84 -41.80 51.94 -0.32
N ALA A 85 -40.83 51.85 0.61
CA ALA A 85 -40.57 52.91 1.59
C ALA A 85 -39.72 54.07 1.03
N VAL A 86 -38.96 53.82 -0.05
CA VAL A 86 -37.97 54.78 -0.59
C VAL A 86 -38.37 55.23 -2.01
N CYS A 87 -38.97 54.33 -2.78
CA CYS A 87 -39.48 54.61 -4.11
C CYS A 87 -40.96 55.04 -4.01
N SER A 88 -41.39 56.06 -4.76
CA SER A 88 -42.81 56.52 -4.79
C SER A 88 -43.51 56.13 -6.11
N ILE A 89 -44.83 56.00 -6.13
CA ILE A 89 -45.62 55.76 -7.36
C ILE A 89 -46.05 57.08 -8.04
N ASP A 90 -46.04 58.21 -7.33
CA ASP A 90 -46.66 59.44 -7.83
C ASP A 90 -45.98 59.99 -9.10
N ASN A 91 -46.79 60.24 -10.13
CA ASN A 91 -46.38 60.58 -11.50
C ASN A 91 -46.01 62.08 -11.71
N ASN A 92 -45.85 62.85 -10.64
CA ASN A 92 -45.93 64.31 -10.74
C ASN A 92 -44.62 65.04 -11.10
N TYR A 93 -43.51 64.34 -11.36
CA TYR A 93 -42.24 64.98 -11.71
C TYR A 93 -41.45 64.18 -12.75
N THR A 94 -41.80 64.36 -14.03
CA THR A 94 -40.93 64.04 -15.16
C THR A 94 -40.17 65.30 -15.57
N GLN A 95 -38.85 65.21 -15.70
CA GLN A 95 -37.99 66.35 -16.04
C GLN A 95 -37.76 66.51 -17.56
N LEU A 96 -38.37 65.63 -18.38
CA LEU A 96 -38.29 65.61 -19.85
C LEU A 96 -39.69 65.77 -20.50
N ASP A 97 -39.77 66.61 -21.54
CA ASP A 97 -40.98 66.78 -22.37
C ASP A 97 -41.13 65.62 -23.39
N CYS A 98 -42.37 65.32 -23.82
CA CYS A 98 -42.70 64.14 -24.64
C CYS A 98 -41.88 64.00 -25.93
N SER A 99 -41.48 65.14 -26.51
CA SER A 99 -40.82 65.25 -27.81
C SER A 99 -39.30 65.05 -27.77
N GLU A 100 -38.70 65.01 -26.57
CA GLU A 100 -37.24 64.97 -26.39
C GLU A 100 -36.71 63.61 -25.91
N VAL A 101 -37.60 62.60 -25.79
CA VAL A 101 -37.22 61.25 -25.36
C VAL A 101 -36.46 60.54 -26.50
N PRO A 102 -35.23 60.05 -26.27
CA PRO A 102 -34.47 59.31 -27.28
C PRO A 102 -35.21 58.07 -27.78
N GLU A 103 -35.03 57.66 -29.03
CA GLU A 103 -35.62 56.42 -29.55
C GLU A 103 -35.09 55.19 -28.79
N MET A 104 -35.99 54.25 -28.49
CA MET A 104 -35.65 53.02 -27.77
C MET A 104 -34.98 52.01 -28.73
N PRO A 105 -33.77 51.50 -28.40
CA PRO A 105 -33.16 50.40 -29.14
C PRO A 105 -34.01 49.13 -29.14
N SER A 106 -34.12 48.43 -30.26
CA SER A 106 -34.88 47.17 -30.39
C SER A 106 -34.35 46.00 -29.55
N THR A 107 -33.15 46.14 -29.00
CA THR A 107 -32.50 45.17 -28.10
C THR A 107 -32.99 45.28 -26.65
N ILE A 108 -33.69 46.36 -26.29
CA ILE A 108 -34.14 46.63 -24.92
C ILE A 108 -35.63 46.32 -24.80
N SER A 109 -35.98 45.52 -23.79
CA SER A 109 -37.37 45.16 -23.48
C SER A 109 -38.11 46.32 -22.81
N THR A 110 -39.37 46.52 -23.18
CA THR A 110 -40.26 47.49 -22.52
C THR A 110 -40.64 47.08 -21.09
N SER A 111 -40.61 45.77 -20.80
CA SER A 111 -40.81 45.21 -19.46
C SER A 111 -39.48 44.93 -18.75
N PRO A 112 -39.33 45.28 -17.46
CA PRO A 112 -38.09 45.10 -16.70
C PRO A 112 -37.76 43.61 -16.48
N PRO A 113 -36.56 43.13 -16.87
CA PRO A 113 -36.12 41.78 -16.54
C PRO A 113 -35.88 41.64 -15.03
N SER A 114 -36.54 40.69 -14.38
CA SER A 114 -36.33 40.43 -12.94
C SER A 114 -35.78 39.04 -12.69
N ILE A 115 -34.65 38.95 -11.98
CA ILE A 115 -33.98 37.68 -11.68
C ILE A 115 -34.87 36.76 -10.84
N PHE A 116 -35.50 37.29 -9.79
CA PHE A 116 -36.36 36.51 -8.91
C PHE A 116 -37.65 36.07 -9.60
N ASN A 117 -38.23 36.91 -10.46
CA ASN A 117 -39.39 36.50 -11.25
C ASN A 117 -39.02 35.39 -12.25
N GLN A 118 -37.86 35.51 -12.90
CA GLN A 118 -37.37 34.48 -13.82
C GLN A 118 -37.13 33.15 -13.11
N LEU A 119 -36.46 33.17 -11.97
CA LEU A 119 -36.22 31.98 -11.15
C LEU A 119 -37.52 31.37 -10.61
N TYR A 120 -38.49 32.21 -10.23
CA TYR A 120 -39.82 31.76 -9.82
C TYR A 120 -40.59 31.06 -10.94
N LEU A 121 -40.55 31.60 -12.16
CA LEU A 121 -41.17 30.99 -13.34
C LEU A 121 -40.49 29.65 -13.69
N LEU A 122 -39.16 29.55 -13.54
CA LEU A 122 -38.42 28.31 -13.71
C LEU A 122 -38.82 27.25 -12.68
N LEU A 123 -38.93 27.63 -11.41
CA LEU A 123 -39.36 26.73 -10.33
C LEU A 123 -40.81 26.23 -10.54
N ARG A 124 -41.69 27.06 -11.11
CA ARG A 124 -43.07 26.68 -11.45
C ARG A 124 -43.21 25.88 -12.75
N ARG A 125 -42.12 25.67 -13.51
CA ARG A 125 -42.09 24.92 -14.78
C ARG A 125 -43.10 25.45 -15.81
N CYS A 126 -43.20 26.78 -15.96
CA CYS A 126 -44.10 27.38 -16.95
C CYS A 126 -43.62 27.12 -18.40
N PRO A 127 -44.51 26.76 -19.36
CA PRO A 127 -44.11 26.23 -20.67
C PRO A 127 -43.66 27.26 -21.73
N ASN A 128 -43.50 28.55 -21.40
CA ASN A 128 -43.08 29.61 -22.35
C ASN A 128 -42.33 30.73 -21.63
N ILE A 129 -41.12 30.45 -21.16
CA ILE A 129 -40.29 31.42 -20.43
C ILE A 129 -39.49 32.25 -21.45
N LYS A 130 -39.61 33.59 -21.39
CA LYS A 130 -38.77 34.48 -22.20
C LYS A 130 -37.31 34.38 -21.72
N PRO A 131 -36.32 34.25 -22.62
CA PRO A 131 -34.91 34.20 -22.23
C PRO A 131 -34.50 35.48 -21.48
N TYR A 132 -33.66 35.33 -20.44
CA TYR A 132 -33.20 36.45 -19.62
C TYR A 132 -32.04 37.18 -20.30
N PRO A 133 -32.03 38.52 -20.35
CA PRO A 133 -30.93 39.27 -20.98
C PRO A 133 -29.62 39.11 -20.21
N TYR A 134 -28.56 38.75 -20.92
CA TYR A 134 -27.24 38.46 -20.36
C TYR A 134 -26.17 39.35 -21.01
N MET A 135 -25.30 39.92 -20.17
CA MET A 135 -24.10 40.66 -20.57
C MET A 135 -22.94 40.20 -19.68
N SER A 136 -21.89 39.63 -20.30
CA SER A 136 -20.85 38.88 -19.59
C SER A 136 -20.05 39.71 -18.58
N SER A 137 -19.99 41.02 -18.80
CA SER A 137 -19.31 41.99 -17.94
C SER A 137 -20.15 42.47 -16.75
N MET A 138 -21.48 42.32 -16.78
CA MET A 138 -22.39 42.99 -15.84
C MET A 138 -23.21 42.04 -14.96
N ASN A 139 -23.69 40.90 -15.49
CA ASN A 139 -24.61 40.02 -14.77
C ASN A 139 -24.22 38.53 -14.81
N LYS A 140 -22.93 38.26 -14.59
CA LYS A 140 -22.33 36.92 -14.63
C LYS A 140 -23.01 35.95 -13.65
N LYS A 141 -23.21 36.33 -12.39
CA LYS A 141 -23.83 35.44 -11.38
C LYS A 141 -25.30 35.21 -11.69
N SER A 142 -26.01 36.21 -12.19
CA SER A 142 -27.40 36.07 -12.63
C SER A 142 -27.54 35.03 -13.73
N GLY A 143 -26.63 35.06 -14.72
CA GLY A 143 -26.54 34.04 -15.76
C GLY A 143 -26.27 32.65 -15.19
N GLU A 144 -25.25 32.50 -14.34
CA GLU A 144 -24.89 31.23 -13.70
C GLU A 144 -26.05 30.65 -12.87
N MET A 145 -26.73 31.46 -12.06
CA MET A 145 -27.84 31.02 -11.21
C MET A 145 -29.06 30.56 -12.01
N ILE A 146 -29.42 31.30 -13.08
CA ILE A 146 -30.52 30.92 -13.98
C ILE A 146 -30.20 29.58 -14.64
N GLN A 147 -28.97 29.37 -15.09
CA GLN A 147 -28.58 28.13 -15.76
C GLN A 147 -28.51 26.94 -14.79
N LEU A 148 -27.93 27.12 -13.59
CA LEU A 148 -27.86 26.07 -12.56
C LEU A 148 -29.25 25.65 -12.07
N ILE A 149 -30.12 26.61 -11.76
CA ILE A 149 -31.49 26.33 -11.28
C ILE A 149 -32.36 25.82 -12.43
N GLY A 150 -32.20 26.36 -13.64
CA GLY A 150 -32.87 25.89 -14.84
C GLY A 150 -32.55 24.42 -15.14
N MET A 151 -31.29 24.01 -15.00
CA MET A 151 -30.87 22.62 -15.13
C MET A 151 -31.56 21.71 -14.10
N LEU A 152 -31.62 22.13 -12.83
CA LEU A 152 -32.31 21.37 -11.77
C LEU A 152 -33.83 21.25 -12.01
N CYS A 153 -34.46 22.24 -12.65
CA CYS A 153 -35.92 22.30 -12.84
C CYS A 153 -36.41 21.67 -14.14
N SER A 154 -35.71 21.92 -15.26
CA SER A 154 -36.13 21.62 -16.64
C SER A 154 -35.21 20.63 -17.37
N GLY A 155 -34.11 20.20 -16.75
CA GLY A 155 -33.12 19.31 -17.38
C GLY A 155 -32.08 20.05 -18.24
N GLN A 156 -31.13 19.31 -18.80
CA GLN A 156 -29.92 19.85 -19.42
C GLN A 156 -30.14 20.44 -20.83
N ASP A 157 -31.15 19.97 -21.56
CA ASP A 157 -31.32 20.26 -23.01
C ASP A 157 -31.81 21.69 -23.32
N GLN A 158 -32.25 22.46 -22.32
CA GLN A 158 -32.80 23.82 -22.50
C GLN A 158 -31.96 24.92 -21.84
N VAL A 159 -30.84 24.59 -21.18
CA VAL A 159 -30.10 25.52 -20.29
C VAL A 159 -29.54 26.74 -21.03
N ASP A 160 -29.06 26.58 -22.27
CA ASP A 160 -28.54 27.70 -23.07
C ASP A 160 -29.65 28.57 -23.66
N SER A 161 -30.86 28.03 -23.85
CA SER A 161 -32.02 28.79 -24.35
C SER A 161 -32.63 29.72 -23.30
N LEU A 162 -32.20 29.61 -22.03
CA LEU A 162 -32.69 30.44 -20.92
C LEU A 162 -32.08 31.85 -20.89
N LEU A 163 -31.01 32.09 -21.63
CA LEU A 163 -30.31 33.38 -21.68
C LEU A 163 -30.32 33.95 -23.10
N CYS A 164 -30.51 35.27 -23.22
CA CYS A 164 -30.36 36.02 -24.46
C CYS A 164 -29.15 36.97 -24.33
N PRO A 165 -28.01 36.70 -25.00
CA PRO A 165 -26.88 37.62 -24.98
C PRO A 165 -27.25 38.94 -25.66
N VAL A 166 -26.88 40.08 -25.06
CA VAL A 166 -27.24 41.42 -25.55
C VAL A 166 -25.99 42.13 -26.06
N ASN A 167 -25.78 42.08 -27.38
CA ASN A 167 -24.65 42.76 -28.00
C ASN A 167 -24.89 44.27 -28.12
N VAL A 168 -24.04 45.08 -27.48
CA VAL A 168 -24.02 46.54 -27.66
C VAL A 168 -23.31 46.88 -28.98
N PRO A 169 -23.87 47.76 -29.85
CA PRO A 169 -23.22 48.15 -31.10
C PRO A 169 -21.86 48.82 -30.84
N GLY A 170 -20.78 48.25 -31.39
CA GLY A 170 -19.42 48.82 -31.31
C GLY A 170 -18.36 47.96 -30.60
N SER A 171 -18.73 46.83 -29.99
CA SER A 171 -17.75 45.87 -29.43
C SER A 171 -17.16 44.97 -30.52
N TRP A 172 -15.94 45.28 -30.99
CA TRP A 172 -15.19 44.46 -31.96
C TRP A 172 -14.29 43.45 -31.23
N SER A 173 -14.87 42.44 -30.58
CA SER A 173 -14.23 41.15 -30.27
C SER A 173 -15.10 40.35 -29.30
N ASP A 174 -15.34 39.08 -29.62
CA ASP A 174 -16.10 38.06 -28.90
C ASP A 174 -17.64 38.19 -28.94
N GLN A 175 -18.28 37.22 -29.63
CA GLN A 175 -19.69 36.91 -29.42
C GLN A 175 -19.89 36.63 -27.92
N GLU A 176 -20.80 37.36 -27.25
CA GLU A 176 -21.16 37.04 -25.87
C GLU A 176 -21.71 35.61 -25.79
N ARG A 177 -21.01 34.74 -25.06
CA ARG A 177 -21.38 33.33 -24.84
C ARG A 177 -21.90 33.14 -23.42
N THR A 178 -22.82 32.19 -23.25
CA THR A 178 -23.44 31.86 -21.95
C THR A 178 -22.39 31.31 -20.96
N PRO A 179 -22.55 31.53 -19.64
CA PRO A 179 -21.59 31.08 -18.61
C PRO A 179 -21.24 29.59 -18.67
N LEU A 180 -22.23 28.72 -18.92
CA LEU A 180 -22.04 27.28 -19.04
C LEU A 180 -21.70 26.79 -20.45
N GLY A 181 -21.77 27.63 -21.48
CA GLY A 181 -21.51 27.26 -22.88
C GLY A 181 -20.05 26.83 -23.16
N HIS A 182 -19.13 27.11 -22.22
CA HIS A 182 -17.73 26.67 -22.28
C HIS A 182 -17.48 25.24 -21.78
N GLN A 183 -18.41 24.64 -21.02
CA GLN A 183 -18.17 23.38 -20.31
C GLN A 183 -18.93 22.22 -20.95
N ASN A 184 -18.60 21.92 -22.21
CA ASN A 184 -19.04 20.70 -22.91
C ASN A 184 -18.38 19.41 -22.37
N PHE A 185 -18.11 19.34 -21.06
CA PHE A 185 -17.80 18.06 -20.43
C PHE A 185 -19.12 17.36 -20.13
N ARG A 186 -19.40 16.31 -20.91
CA ARG A 186 -20.44 15.32 -20.65
C ARG A 186 -19.78 14.11 -20.01
N PRO A 187 -19.66 14.02 -18.67
CA PRO A 187 -19.33 12.73 -18.08
C PRO A 187 -20.51 11.81 -18.37
N SER A 188 -20.24 10.70 -19.04
CA SER A 188 -21.26 9.70 -19.39
C SER A 188 -21.88 9.18 -18.08
N ASN A 189 -23.22 9.12 -17.99
CA ASN A 189 -24.00 8.60 -16.86
C ASN A 189 -24.08 9.44 -15.55
N ILE A 190 -23.97 10.76 -15.60
CA ILE A 190 -24.19 11.59 -14.40
C ILE A 190 -25.63 12.08 -14.27
N ASN A 191 -26.23 11.93 -13.08
CA ASN A 191 -27.55 12.48 -12.75
C ASN A 191 -27.53 14.02 -12.85
N VAL A 192 -28.61 14.65 -13.32
CA VAL A 192 -28.75 16.11 -13.46
C VAL A 192 -28.31 16.86 -12.19
N THR A 193 -28.62 16.31 -11.01
CA THR A 193 -28.22 16.90 -9.73
C THR A 193 -26.71 16.84 -9.49
N GLN A 194 -26.08 15.71 -9.81
CA GLN A 194 -24.63 15.53 -9.74
C GLN A 194 -23.91 16.42 -10.76
N HIS A 195 -24.46 16.56 -11.97
CA HIS A 195 -23.91 17.46 -12.98
C HIS A 195 -23.97 18.92 -12.53
N CYS A 196 -25.08 19.33 -11.89
CA CYS A 196 -25.20 20.66 -11.28
C CYS A 196 -24.11 20.94 -10.25
N VAL A 197 -23.88 20.01 -9.32
CA VAL A 197 -22.86 20.19 -8.28
C VAL A 197 -21.44 20.17 -8.85
N TYR A 198 -21.19 19.35 -9.86
CA TYR A 198 -19.92 19.36 -10.60
C TYR A 198 -19.67 20.70 -11.28
N LEU A 199 -20.68 21.25 -11.96
CA LEU A 199 -20.61 22.56 -12.61
C LEU A 199 -20.44 23.70 -11.59
N MET A 200 -21.07 23.61 -10.42
CA MET A 200 -20.80 24.56 -9.34
C MET A 200 -19.33 24.53 -8.93
N SER A 201 -18.73 23.35 -8.83
CA SER A 201 -17.30 23.22 -8.50
C SER A 201 -16.39 23.75 -9.61
N SER A 202 -16.71 23.52 -10.88
CA SER A 202 -15.90 24.00 -12.01
C SER A 202 -16.01 25.51 -12.21
N LEU A 203 -17.16 26.11 -11.86
CA LEU A 203 -17.35 27.56 -11.79
C LEU A 203 -16.67 28.19 -10.56
N GLY A 204 -16.10 27.39 -9.66
CA GLY A 204 -15.35 27.85 -8.50
C GLY A 204 -16.23 28.23 -7.30
N TYR A 205 -17.50 27.81 -7.25
CA TYR A 205 -18.35 28.05 -6.08
C TYR A 205 -17.85 27.25 -4.88
N THR A 206 -17.63 27.94 -3.77
CA THR A 206 -17.35 27.32 -2.47
C THR A 206 -18.57 27.38 -1.56
N ARG A 207 -18.56 26.60 -0.47
CA ARG A 207 -19.64 26.70 0.54
C ARG A 207 -19.77 28.09 1.16
N ARG A 208 -18.68 28.88 1.19
CA ARG A 208 -18.70 30.26 1.68
C ARG A 208 -19.48 31.16 0.72
N ASP A 209 -19.29 31.00 -0.58
CA ASP A 209 -20.00 31.78 -1.59
C ASP A 209 -21.51 31.53 -1.54
N LEU A 210 -21.92 30.29 -1.23
CA LEU A 210 -23.34 29.95 -1.06
C LEU A 210 -24.01 30.64 0.14
N THR A 211 -23.25 31.05 1.17
CA THR A 211 -23.81 31.78 2.32
C THR A 211 -24.12 33.25 2.00
N VAL A 212 -23.50 33.78 0.93
CA VAL A 212 -23.69 35.15 0.47
C VAL A 212 -24.94 35.29 -0.42
N LEU A 213 -25.44 34.17 -0.97
CA LEU A 213 -26.63 34.13 -1.79
C LEU A 213 -27.91 34.33 -0.96
N PRO A 214 -28.99 34.86 -1.55
CA PRO A 214 -30.31 34.90 -0.94
C PRO A 214 -30.76 33.51 -0.47
N ALA A 215 -31.39 33.44 0.71
CA ALA A 215 -31.73 32.17 1.37
C ALA A 215 -32.51 31.19 0.48
N GLY A 216 -33.43 31.67 -0.37
CA GLY A 216 -34.20 30.83 -1.28
C GLY A 216 -33.33 30.13 -2.34
N LEU A 217 -32.30 30.82 -2.86
CA LEU A 217 -31.38 30.26 -3.86
C LEU A 217 -30.36 29.34 -3.20
N ALA A 218 -29.83 29.77 -2.05
CA ALA A 218 -28.94 28.95 -1.23
C ALA A 218 -29.62 27.62 -0.85
N LEU A 219 -30.92 27.61 -0.55
CA LEU A 219 -31.68 26.40 -0.22
C LEU A 219 -31.70 25.39 -1.37
N ILE A 220 -32.02 25.83 -2.58
CA ILE A 220 -32.11 24.96 -3.78
C ILE A 220 -30.74 24.33 -4.08
N LEU A 221 -29.68 25.14 -4.07
CA LEU A 221 -28.33 24.66 -4.34
C LEU A 221 -27.80 23.75 -3.22
N ASN A 222 -28.11 24.05 -1.95
CA ASN A 222 -27.73 23.18 -0.84
C ASN A 222 -28.51 21.85 -0.84
N ASP A 223 -29.77 21.83 -1.30
CA ASP A 223 -30.54 20.60 -1.48
C ASP A 223 -29.91 19.70 -2.56
N ALA A 224 -29.47 20.28 -3.69
CA ALA A 224 -28.70 19.56 -4.70
C ALA A 224 -27.39 18.99 -4.14
N ILE A 225 -26.63 19.81 -3.40
CA ILE A 225 -25.41 19.38 -2.70
C ILE A 225 -25.69 18.24 -1.71
N HIS A 226 -26.80 18.33 -0.95
CA HIS A 226 -27.18 17.32 0.03
C HIS A 226 -27.49 15.98 -0.64
N ARG A 227 -28.27 15.97 -1.72
CA ARG A 227 -28.59 14.73 -2.47
C ARG A 227 -27.35 14.05 -3.04
N VAL A 228 -26.40 14.83 -3.55
CA VAL A 228 -25.13 14.31 -4.08
C VAL A 228 -24.22 13.81 -2.95
N ARG A 229 -24.32 14.37 -1.75
CA ARG A 229 -23.50 13.95 -0.60
C ARG A 229 -23.76 12.51 -0.18
N GLU A 230 -24.99 12.03 -0.36
CA GLU A 230 -25.40 10.66 -0.06
C GLU A 230 -24.73 9.65 -0.99
N ASP A 231 -24.64 9.96 -2.28
CA ASP A 231 -24.01 9.12 -3.31
C ASP A 231 -23.11 9.93 -4.27
N PRO A 232 -21.89 10.31 -3.83
CA PRO A 232 -20.96 11.08 -4.62
C PRO A 232 -20.20 10.20 -5.64
N PRO A 233 -20.06 10.63 -6.90
CA PRO A 233 -19.25 9.92 -7.88
C PRO A 233 -17.76 9.83 -7.48
N PRO A 234 -17.06 8.71 -7.79
CA PRO A 234 -15.68 8.45 -7.33
C PRO A 234 -14.60 9.28 -8.06
N ASP A 235 -14.87 9.75 -9.28
CA ASP A 235 -13.89 10.43 -10.15
C ASP A 235 -13.94 11.96 -10.06
N TRP A 236 -14.38 12.50 -8.92
CA TRP A 236 -14.53 13.94 -8.73
C TRP A 236 -13.23 14.63 -8.29
N PRO A 237 -12.99 15.88 -8.74
CA PRO A 237 -11.86 16.66 -8.28
C PRO A 237 -12.01 17.01 -6.79
N GLU A 238 -10.88 17.26 -6.13
CA GLU A 238 -10.85 17.61 -4.69
C GLU A 238 -11.80 18.78 -4.33
N ALA A 239 -11.90 19.78 -5.21
CA ALA A 239 -12.79 20.92 -5.03
C ALA A 239 -14.28 20.51 -4.92
N ALA A 240 -14.71 19.52 -5.69
CA ALA A 240 -16.10 19.04 -5.67
C ALA A 240 -16.39 18.24 -4.39
N TYR A 241 -15.43 17.42 -3.93
CA TYR A 241 -15.54 16.72 -2.65
C TYR A 241 -15.58 17.66 -1.44
N ARG A 242 -14.80 18.75 -1.48
CA ARG A 242 -14.86 19.81 -0.48
C ARG A 242 -16.20 20.56 -0.51
N LEU A 243 -16.76 20.81 -1.70
CA LEU A 243 -18.07 21.46 -1.87
C LEU A 243 -19.19 20.65 -1.21
N ILE A 244 -19.21 19.33 -1.38
CA ILE A 244 -20.21 18.43 -0.76
C ILE A 244 -19.92 18.08 0.71
N ALA A 245 -18.83 18.59 1.29
CA ALA A 245 -18.34 18.22 2.62
C ALA A 245 -18.16 16.70 2.80
N ARG A 246 -17.50 16.08 1.81
CA ARG A 246 -16.95 14.71 1.84
C ARG A 246 -15.43 14.77 1.65
N GLN A 247 -14.75 15.41 2.61
CA GLN A 247 -13.30 15.55 2.60
C GLN A 247 -12.57 14.21 2.78
N ASP A 248 -13.27 13.21 3.31
CA ASP A 248 -12.84 11.82 3.37
C ASP A 248 -12.50 11.26 1.98
N LEU A 249 -13.28 11.61 0.95
CA LEU A 249 -13.05 11.14 -0.43
C LEU A 249 -11.96 11.95 -1.16
N ALA A 250 -11.81 13.22 -0.80
CA ALA A 250 -10.73 14.09 -1.28
C ALA A 250 -9.35 13.64 -0.80
N ALA A 251 -9.26 13.03 0.38
CA ALA A 251 -8.02 12.62 1.02
C ALA A 251 -7.45 11.29 0.48
N THR A 252 -8.03 10.73 -0.58
CA THR A 252 -7.48 9.53 -1.22
C THR A 252 -6.10 9.90 -1.80
N PRO A 253 -5.00 9.30 -1.33
CA PRO A 253 -3.71 9.55 -1.95
C PRO A 253 -3.82 9.14 -3.42
N PRO A 254 -3.23 9.91 -4.37
CA PRO A 254 -3.24 9.51 -5.76
C PRO A 254 -2.71 8.07 -5.87
N PRO A 255 -3.27 7.24 -6.79
CA PRO A 255 -2.69 5.94 -7.06
C PRO A 255 -1.19 6.11 -7.33
N PRO A 256 -0.32 5.18 -6.90
CA PRO A 256 1.12 5.33 -7.03
C PRO A 256 1.49 5.37 -8.52
N THR A 257 1.47 6.56 -9.11
CA THR A 257 2.04 6.84 -10.42
C THR A 257 3.54 6.83 -10.22
N VAL A 258 4.17 5.84 -10.86
CA VAL A 258 5.62 5.74 -11.00
C VAL A 258 6.14 7.07 -11.55
N GLY A 259 6.71 7.93 -10.68
CA GLY A 259 7.45 9.10 -11.16
C GLY A 259 7.45 10.37 -10.30
N GLU A 260 6.51 10.61 -9.38
CA GLU A 260 6.46 11.91 -8.69
C GLU A 260 6.81 11.82 -7.20
N ARG A 261 7.99 12.38 -6.90
CA ARG A 261 8.58 12.60 -5.58
C ARG A 261 7.78 13.67 -4.82
N GLY A 262 6.65 13.27 -4.22
CA GLY A 262 5.92 14.09 -3.25
C GLY A 262 6.44 13.85 -1.84
N SER A 263 6.84 14.90 -1.14
CA SER A 263 7.32 14.87 0.24
C SER A 263 6.20 14.47 1.22
N ALA A 264 6.11 13.18 1.54
CA ALA A 264 5.42 12.75 2.75
C ALA A 264 6.17 13.35 3.94
N THR A 265 5.50 14.20 4.70
CA THR A 265 6.04 14.77 5.93
C THR A 265 6.37 13.60 6.87
N PRO A 266 7.62 13.43 7.30
CA PRO A 266 7.95 12.36 8.23
C PRO A 266 7.15 12.56 9.52
N PRO A 267 6.68 11.47 10.17
CA PRO A 267 6.12 11.60 11.50
C PRO A 267 7.15 12.28 12.41
N PRO A 268 6.71 13.06 13.41
CA PRO A 268 7.63 13.76 14.29
C PRO A 268 8.62 12.76 14.91
N PRO A 269 9.91 13.11 15.01
CA PRO A 269 10.89 12.23 15.64
C PRO A 269 10.37 11.88 17.03
N ALA A 270 10.29 10.58 17.32
CA ALA A 270 10.01 10.12 18.66
C ALA A 270 11.06 10.77 19.57
N ALA A 271 10.63 11.74 20.37
CA ALA A 271 11.49 12.41 21.32
C ALA A 271 12.17 11.32 22.15
N SER A 272 13.51 11.27 22.09
CA SER A 272 14.33 10.41 22.93
C SER A 272 14.01 10.76 24.39
N ARG A 273 13.07 10.00 24.97
CA ARG A 273 12.87 9.99 26.40
C ARG A 273 14.09 9.24 26.95
N ASN A 274 14.97 9.99 27.61
CA ASN A 274 16.03 9.48 28.48
C ASN A 274 15.42 8.69 29.66
N ASN A 275 14.76 7.58 29.39
CA ASN A 275 14.64 6.51 30.35
C ASN A 275 15.78 5.55 30.06
N GLN A 276 16.58 5.22 31.08
CA GLN A 276 17.62 4.20 31.05
C GLN A 276 17.01 2.77 30.93
N ASP A 277 15.87 2.63 30.25
CA ASP A 277 15.34 1.34 29.86
C ASP A 277 16.13 0.89 28.64
N SER A 278 16.81 -0.27 28.74
CA SER A 278 17.61 -0.81 27.63
C SER A 278 16.74 -0.94 26.37
N ASP A 279 17.13 -0.30 25.26
CA ASP A 279 16.46 -0.45 23.97
C ASP A 279 16.35 -1.94 23.59
N ASP A 280 15.11 -2.44 23.52
CA ASP A 280 14.77 -3.82 23.16
C ASP A 280 14.40 -3.96 21.68
N GLY A 281 14.47 -2.86 20.91
CA GLY A 281 14.16 -2.80 19.50
C GLY A 281 12.67 -2.79 19.16
N MET A 282 11.77 -2.67 20.14
CA MET A 282 10.32 -2.76 19.96
C MET A 282 9.57 -1.44 20.22
N ASP A 283 10.28 -0.31 20.32
CA ASP A 283 9.69 1.00 20.59
C ASP A 283 9.07 1.70 19.38
N SER A 284 9.43 1.30 18.17
CA SER A 284 8.92 1.91 16.92
C SER A 284 7.48 1.56 16.58
N MET A 285 6.83 0.66 17.32
CA MET A 285 5.46 0.23 17.04
C MET A 285 4.43 1.32 17.33
N ASP A 286 3.47 1.52 16.41
CA ASP A 286 2.35 2.44 16.62
C ASP A 286 1.41 1.91 17.71
N ARG A 287 1.61 2.39 18.94
CA ARG A 287 0.83 1.98 20.10
C ARG A 287 -0.63 2.42 20.01
N GLU A 288 -0.96 3.48 19.27
CA GLU A 288 -2.34 3.97 19.19
C GLU A 288 -3.18 3.04 18.30
N ILE A 289 -2.68 2.66 17.12
CA ILE A 289 -3.34 1.67 16.26
C ILE A 289 -3.43 0.31 16.96
N LEU A 290 -2.36 -0.11 17.64
CA LEU A 290 -2.35 -1.39 18.36
C LEU A 290 -3.34 -1.42 19.53
N LYS A 291 -3.50 -0.31 20.27
CA LYS A 291 -4.54 -0.18 21.30
C LYS A 291 -5.95 -0.22 20.71
N LEU A 292 -6.17 0.35 19.53
CA LEU A 292 -7.48 0.26 18.87
C LEU A 292 -7.81 -1.19 18.47
N ARG A 293 -6.82 -1.96 17.98
CA ARG A 293 -7.01 -3.37 17.59
C ARG A 293 -7.16 -4.32 18.79
N PHE A 294 -6.36 -4.13 19.83
CA PHE A 294 -6.33 -4.96 21.03
C PHE A 294 -6.68 -4.13 22.28
N ASN A 295 -7.89 -3.56 22.30
CA ASN A 295 -8.33 -2.63 23.35
C ASN A 295 -8.75 -3.31 24.67
N LYS A 296 -9.06 -4.61 24.64
CA LYS A 296 -9.61 -5.34 25.80
C LYS A 296 -8.55 -5.82 26.80
N ASP A 297 -7.28 -5.87 26.38
CA ASP A 297 -6.20 -6.45 27.16
C ASP A 297 -4.84 -5.87 26.76
N GLN A 298 -3.78 -6.30 27.45
CA GLN A 298 -2.41 -5.84 27.25
C GLN A 298 -1.57 -6.86 26.46
N ARG A 299 -2.17 -7.54 25.46
CA ARG A 299 -1.50 -8.58 24.65
C ARG A 299 -0.15 -8.14 24.10
N VAL A 300 -0.09 -6.93 23.53
CA VAL A 300 1.15 -6.41 22.91
C VAL A 300 2.25 -6.22 23.95
N SER A 301 1.90 -5.73 25.14
CA SER A 301 2.84 -5.57 26.26
C SER A 301 3.38 -6.93 26.73
N GLU A 302 2.53 -7.94 26.79
CA GLU A 302 2.93 -9.30 27.15
C GLU A 302 3.80 -9.97 26.07
N VAL A 303 3.45 -9.80 24.80
CA VAL A 303 4.25 -10.31 23.67
C VAL A 303 5.63 -9.63 23.64
N ARG A 304 5.70 -8.31 23.90
CA ARG A 304 6.98 -7.59 24.06
C ARG A 304 7.82 -8.17 25.20
N ARG A 305 7.20 -8.47 26.35
CA ARG A 305 7.85 -9.12 27.49
C ARG A 305 8.36 -10.54 27.18
N LEU A 306 7.66 -11.29 26.33
CA LEU A 306 8.04 -12.64 25.92
C LEU A 306 9.17 -12.65 24.89
N LEU A 307 9.17 -11.69 23.96
CA LEU A 307 10.14 -11.59 22.86
C LEU A 307 11.36 -10.71 23.16
N GLN A 308 11.44 -10.12 24.36
CA GLN A 308 12.62 -9.36 24.76
C GLN A 308 13.85 -10.26 24.86
N SER A 309 14.95 -9.83 24.25
CA SER A 309 16.22 -10.56 24.24
C SER A 309 17.41 -9.72 24.70
N SER A 310 17.17 -8.48 25.13
CA SER A 310 18.21 -7.49 25.45
C SER A 310 18.50 -7.34 26.93
N GLN A 311 17.63 -7.89 27.79
CA GLN A 311 17.78 -7.86 29.24
C GLN A 311 18.23 -9.22 29.78
N PRO A 312 19.05 -9.25 30.86
CA PRO A 312 19.44 -10.48 31.52
C PRO A 312 18.24 -11.26 32.08
N VAL A 313 18.26 -12.58 31.95
CA VAL A 313 17.19 -13.46 32.44
C VAL A 313 17.33 -13.71 33.95
N THR A 314 16.21 -13.82 34.67
CA THR A 314 16.25 -14.14 36.11
C THR A 314 16.46 -15.64 36.33
N ILE A 315 17.47 -16.01 37.12
CA ILE A 315 17.77 -17.40 37.48
C ILE A 315 17.38 -17.61 38.95
N ALA A 316 16.18 -18.15 39.20
CA ALA A 316 15.66 -18.35 40.55
C ALA A 316 15.83 -19.81 41.02
N ILE A 317 17.08 -20.23 41.26
CA ILE A 317 17.41 -21.56 41.80
C ILE A 317 17.82 -21.41 43.26
N THR A 318 17.36 -22.33 44.11
CA THR A 318 17.72 -22.36 45.53
C THR A 318 18.85 -23.35 45.76
N GLN A 319 19.95 -22.88 46.37
CA GLN A 319 21.05 -23.74 46.77
C GLN A 319 20.59 -24.73 47.84
N ARG A 320 20.80 -26.02 47.60
CA ARG A 320 20.53 -27.06 48.60
C ARG A 320 21.65 -27.08 49.64
N PRO A 321 21.37 -27.37 50.92
CA PRO A 321 22.41 -27.39 51.96
C PRO A 321 23.56 -28.37 51.71
N GLU A 322 23.33 -29.38 50.87
CA GLU A 322 24.28 -30.45 50.53
C GLU A 322 25.21 -30.07 49.37
N VAL A 323 24.92 -28.99 48.63
CA VAL A 323 25.61 -28.61 47.39
C VAL A 323 26.63 -27.51 47.69
N SER A 324 27.88 -27.72 47.24
CA SER A 324 28.93 -26.72 47.40
C SER A 324 28.67 -25.47 46.56
N ASP A 325 29.28 -24.34 46.93
CA ASP A 325 29.12 -23.08 46.17
C ASP A 325 29.57 -23.22 44.71
N HIS A 326 30.61 -24.03 44.46
CA HIS A 326 31.12 -24.27 43.12
C HIS A 326 30.14 -25.08 42.26
N GLU A 327 29.62 -26.19 42.81
CA GLU A 327 28.59 -27.00 42.14
C GLU A 327 27.30 -26.19 41.92
N PHE A 328 26.96 -25.29 42.84
CA PHE A 328 25.80 -24.41 42.69
C PHE A 328 25.99 -23.38 41.58
N ILE A 329 27.18 -22.81 41.40
CA ILE A 329 27.49 -21.93 40.27
C ILE A 329 27.35 -22.71 38.94
N GLU A 330 27.88 -23.93 38.86
CA GLU A 330 27.69 -24.77 37.67
C GLU A 330 26.21 -25.09 37.41
N GLU A 331 25.41 -25.36 38.45
CA GLU A 331 23.98 -25.59 38.32
C GLU A 331 23.26 -24.34 37.77
N GLN A 332 23.62 -23.16 38.27
CA GLN A 332 23.11 -21.88 37.75
C GLN A 332 23.49 -21.67 36.28
N GLU A 333 24.73 -21.99 35.89
CA GLU A 333 25.18 -21.87 34.50
C GLU A 333 24.52 -22.88 33.56
N LYS A 334 24.36 -24.15 33.97
CA LYS A 334 23.63 -25.17 33.19
C LYS A 334 22.17 -24.77 32.98
N HIS A 335 21.55 -24.17 34.00
CA HIS A 335 20.19 -23.63 33.87
C HIS A 335 20.15 -22.39 32.96
N LEU A 336 21.11 -21.47 33.10
CA LEU A 336 21.26 -20.32 32.22
C LEU A 336 21.43 -20.76 30.76
N TYR A 337 22.28 -21.75 30.50
CA TYR A 337 22.50 -22.31 29.17
C TYR A 337 21.18 -22.80 28.55
N THR A 338 20.37 -23.54 29.32
CA THR A 338 19.04 -23.99 28.89
C THR A 338 18.13 -22.81 28.54
N ILE A 339 18.12 -21.73 29.35
CA ILE A 339 17.35 -20.53 29.05
C ILE A 339 17.91 -19.80 27.82
N CYS A 340 19.22 -19.76 27.64
CA CYS A 340 19.88 -19.15 26.50
C CYS A 340 19.50 -19.83 25.19
N THR A 341 19.23 -21.14 25.15
CA THR A 341 18.69 -21.80 23.94
C THR A 341 17.37 -21.19 23.48
N ARG A 342 16.47 -20.85 24.43
CA ARG A 342 15.25 -20.09 24.16
C ARG A 342 15.57 -18.66 23.74
N THR A 343 16.44 -17.94 24.47
CA THR A 343 16.77 -16.53 24.17
C THR A 343 17.36 -16.35 22.77
N MET A 344 18.16 -17.32 22.31
CA MET A 344 18.74 -17.36 20.96
C MET A 344 17.70 -17.47 19.84
N ALA A 345 16.51 -18.03 20.12
CA ALA A 345 15.42 -18.15 19.16
C ALA A 345 14.48 -16.93 19.12
N LEU A 346 14.46 -16.10 20.18
CA LEU A 346 13.57 -14.94 20.29
C LEU A 346 13.70 -13.89 19.17
N PRO A 347 14.91 -13.59 18.64
CA PRO A 347 15.05 -12.58 17.59
C PRO A 347 14.18 -12.82 16.36
N ILE A 348 13.95 -14.08 15.97
CA ILE A 348 13.11 -14.42 14.81
C ILE A 348 11.67 -13.92 15.03
N GLY A 349 11.08 -14.25 16.19
CA GLY A 349 9.74 -13.79 16.56
C GLY A 349 9.66 -12.28 16.74
N ARG A 350 10.71 -11.66 17.29
CA ARG A 350 10.81 -10.19 17.42
C ARG A 350 10.81 -9.49 16.06
N GLY A 351 11.52 -10.05 15.08
CA GLY A 351 11.53 -9.54 13.70
C GLY A 351 10.14 -9.61 13.06
N MET A 352 9.40 -10.70 13.28
CA MET A 352 8.02 -10.85 12.80
C MET A 352 7.05 -9.86 13.48
N LEU A 353 7.22 -9.62 14.79
CA LEU A 353 6.39 -8.67 15.55
C LEU A 353 6.56 -7.22 15.06
N THR A 354 7.79 -6.83 14.76
CA THR A 354 8.15 -5.43 14.47
C THR A 354 8.35 -5.16 12.98
N LEU A 355 7.94 -6.10 12.11
CA LEU A 355 8.05 -6.01 10.66
C LEU A 355 7.42 -4.72 10.12
N HIS A 356 8.21 -3.95 9.35
CA HIS A 356 7.78 -2.74 8.64
C HIS A 356 7.18 -1.62 9.52
N THR A 357 7.58 -1.54 10.79
CA THR A 357 7.07 -0.57 11.76
C THR A 357 7.84 0.76 11.82
N ALA A 358 9.03 0.86 11.24
CA ALA A 358 9.93 2.00 11.41
C ALA A 358 10.36 2.63 10.07
N CYS A 359 10.49 3.95 10.06
CA CYS A 359 11.17 4.69 9.00
C CYS A 359 12.46 5.28 9.61
N PRO A 360 13.65 4.78 9.22
CA PRO A 360 14.91 5.24 9.80
C PRO A 360 15.20 6.69 9.43
N VAL A 361 15.88 7.40 10.34
CA VAL A 361 16.39 8.76 10.08
C VAL A 361 17.72 8.64 9.34
N PRO A 362 17.91 9.29 8.17
CA PRO A 362 19.13 9.13 7.36
C PRO A 362 20.43 9.56 8.03
N SER A 363 20.36 10.41 9.06
CA SER A 363 21.54 10.91 9.79
C SER A 363 22.05 9.95 10.87
N GLU A 364 21.30 8.89 11.19
CA GLU A 364 21.62 7.99 12.30
C GLU A 364 21.76 6.54 11.80
N PRO A 365 22.67 5.75 12.40
CA PRO A 365 22.67 4.31 12.16
C PRO A 365 21.44 3.69 12.82
N LEU A 366 20.95 2.59 12.27
CA LEU A 366 19.88 1.83 12.89
C LEU A 366 20.36 1.23 14.21
N ALA A 367 19.64 1.50 15.29
CA ALA A 367 19.88 0.87 16.57
C ALA A 367 19.52 -0.62 16.51
N ILE A 368 20.55 -1.48 16.49
CA ILE A 368 20.41 -2.92 16.68
C ILE A 368 20.45 -3.20 18.18
N PRO A 369 19.35 -3.70 18.79
CA PRO A 369 19.32 -3.99 20.22
C PRO A 369 20.29 -5.12 20.56
N ARG A 370 21.00 -5.02 21.69
CA ARG A 370 21.96 -6.04 22.12
C ARG A 370 21.26 -7.38 22.38
N LEU A 371 21.86 -8.50 21.97
CA LEU A 371 21.46 -9.83 22.41
C LEU A 371 22.16 -10.17 23.74
N CYS A 372 21.37 -10.39 24.81
CA CYS A 372 21.87 -10.66 26.15
C CYS A 372 21.74 -12.16 26.48
N LEU A 373 22.87 -12.83 26.71
CA LEU A 373 22.94 -14.25 27.12
C LEU A 373 23.39 -14.42 28.58
N SER A 374 23.29 -13.36 29.39
CA SER A 374 23.62 -13.40 30.81
C SER A 374 22.37 -13.52 31.69
N GLY A 375 22.56 -14.03 32.89
CA GLY A 375 21.52 -14.16 33.90
C GLY A 375 21.74 -13.24 35.10
N ARG A 376 20.69 -13.04 35.89
CA ARG A 376 20.74 -12.42 37.21
C ARG A 376 20.12 -13.35 38.25
N ALA A 377 20.89 -13.72 39.27
CA ALA A 377 20.41 -14.53 40.38
C ALA A 377 19.87 -13.62 41.52
N PRO A 378 18.59 -13.78 41.94
CA PRO A 378 18.06 -13.10 43.12
C PRO A 378 18.64 -13.70 44.41
N PRO A 379 18.63 -12.97 45.56
CA PRO A 379 18.05 -11.64 45.77
C PRO A 379 19.01 -10.47 45.47
N ARG A 380 20.32 -10.71 45.38
CA ARG A 380 21.34 -9.66 45.18
C ARG A 380 21.47 -9.20 43.73
N GLY A 381 20.91 -9.94 42.77
CA GLY A 381 21.01 -9.63 41.34
C GLY A 381 22.40 -9.88 40.77
N THR A 382 23.14 -10.86 41.30
CA THR A 382 24.48 -11.22 40.82
C THR A 382 24.40 -11.69 39.39
N THR A 383 25.28 -11.15 38.53
CA THR A 383 25.38 -11.58 37.13
C THR A 383 25.97 -12.98 37.07
N VAL A 384 25.31 -13.86 36.32
CA VAL A 384 25.79 -15.20 35.99
C VAL A 384 26.07 -15.21 34.49
N ASP A 385 27.30 -15.56 34.12
CA ASP A 385 27.76 -15.70 32.75
C ASP A 385 28.19 -17.15 32.50
N LEU A 386 28.25 -17.58 31.24
CA LEU A 386 28.57 -18.96 30.87
C LEU A 386 30.09 -19.16 30.76
N THR A 387 30.80 -19.14 31.90
CA THR A 387 32.27 -19.19 31.92
C THR A 387 32.85 -20.50 32.46
N HIS A 388 32.11 -21.22 33.31
CA HIS A 388 32.58 -22.42 33.99
C HIS A 388 32.07 -23.72 33.34
N ILE A 389 31.16 -23.63 32.37
CA ILE A 389 30.68 -24.77 31.58
C ILE A 389 31.28 -24.77 30.16
N ASP A 390 31.42 -25.96 29.57
CA ASP A 390 31.83 -26.10 28.17
C ASP A 390 30.72 -25.64 27.23
N VAL A 391 30.97 -24.54 26.51
CA VAL A 391 30.05 -23.97 25.52
C VAL A 391 30.62 -24.15 24.12
N VAL A 392 29.75 -24.43 23.15
CA VAL A 392 30.12 -24.47 21.73
C VAL A 392 30.67 -23.11 21.30
N PRO A 393 31.90 -23.02 20.73
CA PRO A 393 32.55 -21.74 20.45
C PRO A 393 31.75 -20.77 19.55
N ASN A 394 30.95 -21.32 18.62
CA ASN A 394 30.16 -20.54 17.65
C ASN A 394 28.67 -20.42 18.03
N MET A 395 28.30 -20.65 19.30
CA MET A 395 26.92 -20.64 19.76
C MET A 395 26.17 -19.33 19.43
N ASN A 396 26.85 -18.19 19.46
CA ASN A 396 26.25 -16.86 19.25
C ASN A 396 26.14 -16.43 17.77
N LEU A 397 26.77 -17.14 16.83
CA LEU A 397 26.90 -16.73 15.43
C LEU A 397 25.54 -16.54 14.73
N TRP A 398 24.69 -17.57 14.68
CA TRP A 398 23.34 -17.52 14.10
C TRP A 398 22.35 -16.64 14.89
N PRO A 399 22.34 -16.68 16.24
CA PRO A 399 21.50 -15.77 17.03
C PRO A 399 21.79 -14.29 16.78
N LEU A 400 23.06 -13.91 16.66
CA LEU A 400 23.46 -12.54 16.30
C LEU A 400 23.03 -12.19 14.88
N PHE A 401 23.18 -13.12 13.93
CA PHE A 401 22.64 -12.94 12.58
C PHE A 401 21.13 -12.67 12.59
N HIS A 402 20.33 -13.50 13.28
CA HIS A 402 18.89 -13.28 13.43
C HIS A 402 18.55 -11.97 14.17
N ASN A 403 19.37 -11.56 15.13
CA ASN A 403 19.24 -10.27 15.83
C ASN A 403 19.34 -9.09 14.86
N GLY A 404 20.32 -9.14 13.95
CA GLY A 404 20.49 -8.19 12.86
C GLY A 404 19.36 -8.20 11.84
N VAL A 405 18.90 -9.39 11.42
CA VAL A 405 17.75 -9.54 10.51
C VAL A 405 16.50 -8.90 11.13
N ALA A 406 16.22 -9.19 12.40
CA ALA A 406 15.07 -8.66 13.11
C ALA A 406 15.12 -7.13 13.23
N ALA A 407 16.31 -6.55 13.46
CA ALA A 407 16.47 -5.10 13.48
C ALA A 407 16.20 -4.49 12.10
N GLY A 408 16.77 -5.06 11.02
CA GLY A 408 16.59 -4.55 9.66
C GLY A 408 15.17 -4.71 9.12
N LEU A 409 14.45 -5.77 9.48
CA LEU A 409 13.06 -6.02 9.03
C LEU A 409 12.07 -4.98 9.57
N ARG A 410 12.45 -4.23 10.62
CA ARG A 410 11.65 -3.10 11.12
C ARG A 410 11.48 -1.99 10.08
N ILE A 411 12.42 -1.85 9.17
CA ILE A 411 12.40 -0.79 8.15
C ILE A 411 11.23 -1.04 7.18
N ALA A 412 10.36 -0.06 7.02
CA ALA A 412 9.26 -0.14 6.05
C ALA A 412 9.79 -0.15 4.59
N PRO A 413 9.15 -0.86 3.65
CA PRO A 413 9.50 -0.80 2.22
C PRO A 413 9.29 0.58 1.61
N SER A 414 8.37 1.37 2.17
CA SER A 414 8.10 2.77 1.78
C SER A 414 9.11 3.77 2.34
N ALA A 415 10.08 3.33 3.15
CA ALA A 415 11.10 4.21 3.70
C ALA A 415 11.94 4.84 2.58
N THR A 416 11.90 6.16 2.49
CA THR A 416 12.72 6.95 1.56
C THR A 416 14.10 7.22 2.16
N ASN A 417 15.10 7.49 1.31
CA ASN A 417 16.46 7.91 1.70
C ASN A 417 17.37 6.81 2.29
N ILE A 418 17.12 5.54 1.95
CA ILE A 418 18.06 4.45 2.20
C ILE A 418 18.94 4.29 0.96
N ASP A 419 20.08 4.97 0.96
CA ASP A 419 21.05 4.95 -0.14
C ASP A 419 22.27 4.09 0.19
N THR A 420 23.15 3.88 -0.80
CA THR A 420 24.41 3.16 -0.62
C THR A 420 25.23 3.71 0.56
N ALA A 421 25.23 5.03 0.75
CA ALA A 421 26.02 5.70 1.79
C ALA A 421 25.49 5.32 3.18
N TRP A 422 24.17 5.37 3.39
CA TRP A 422 23.55 4.98 4.65
C TRP A 422 23.75 3.49 4.95
N ILE A 423 23.62 2.61 3.96
CA ILE A 423 23.89 1.17 4.14
C ILE A 423 25.33 0.93 4.61
N THR A 424 26.29 1.64 3.99
CA THR A 424 27.72 1.54 4.35
C THR A 424 28.01 2.17 5.70
N TYR A 425 27.30 3.23 6.06
CA TYR A 425 27.43 3.92 7.34
C TYR A 425 27.04 3.04 8.54
N ASN A 426 26.09 2.12 8.33
CA ASN A 426 25.67 1.14 9.34
C ASN A 426 26.69 0.01 9.58
N LYS A 427 27.77 -0.06 8.80
CA LYS A 427 28.81 -1.06 9.00
C LYS A 427 29.43 -0.88 10.40
N PRO A 428 29.39 -1.92 11.26
CA PRO A 428 29.86 -1.79 12.62
C PRO A 428 31.34 -1.46 12.65
N LYS A 429 31.70 -0.51 13.50
CA LYS A 429 33.11 -0.17 13.79
C LYS A 429 33.72 -1.11 14.84
N GLY A 430 32.90 -1.98 15.44
CA GLY A 430 33.33 -3.00 16.41
C GLY A 430 34.15 -4.11 15.75
N GLY A 431 34.78 -4.94 16.59
CA GLY A 431 35.57 -6.09 16.16
C GLY A 431 34.75 -7.17 15.41
N PRO A 432 35.35 -8.32 15.06
CA PRO A 432 34.72 -9.37 14.26
C PRO A 432 33.40 -9.90 14.85
N GLU A 433 33.17 -9.74 16.16
CA GLU A 433 31.94 -10.14 16.86
C GLU A 433 30.67 -9.42 16.38
N ALA A 434 30.78 -8.21 15.81
CA ALA A 434 29.63 -7.45 15.30
C ALA A 434 29.30 -7.76 13.83
N LEU A 435 30.15 -8.51 13.13
CA LEU A 435 29.96 -8.83 11.72
C LEU A 435 28.71 -9.69 11.43
N PRO A 436 28.35 -10.71 12.26
CA PRO A 436 27.13 -11.49 12.04
C PRO A 436 25.86 -10.65 12.12
N GLU A 437 25.76 -9.70 13.06
CA GLU A 437 24.60 -8.80 13.16
C GLU A 437 24.47 -7.91 11.92
N HIS A 438 25.58 -7.35 11.43
CA HIS A 438 25.58 -6.57 10.20
C HIS A 438 25.18 -7.40 8.98
N ALA A 439 25.65 -8.64 8.90
CA ALA A 439 25.27 -9.57 7.84
C ALA A 439 23.76 -9.84 7.82
N GLY A 440 23.16 -10.06 8.99
CA GLY A 440 21.71 -10.22 9.11
C GLY A 440 20.94 -8.95 8.73
N PHE A 441 21.44 -7.78 9.14
CA PHE A 441 20.88 -6.49 8.74
C PHE A 441 20.87 -6.31 7.21
N LEU A 442 21.97 -6.67 6.52
CA LEU A 442 22.03 -6.63 5.06
C LEU A 442 21.00 -7.55 4.39
N MET A 443 20.82 -8.78 4.92
CA MET A 443 19.80 -9.70 4.44
C MET A 443 18.39 -9.08 4.55
N ALA A 444 18.08 -8.46 5.69
CA ALA A 444 16.78 -7.84 5.93
C ALA A 444 16.52 -6.65 5.00
N LEU A 445 17.54 -5.82 4.71
CA LEU A 445 17.43 -4.76 3.70
C LEU A 445 17.09 -5.33 2.31
N GLY A 446 17.66 -6.48 1.97
CA GLY A 446 17.34 -7.20 0.73
C GLY A 446 15.92 -7.75 0.69
N LEU A 447 15.43 -8.33 1.79
CA LEU A 447 14.04 -8.77 1.92
C LEU A 447 13.04 -7.61 1.81
N ASN A 448 13.42 -6.42 2.28
CA ASN A 448 12.61 -5.20 2.18
C ASN A 448 12.72 -4.49 0.81
N GLY A 449 13.62 -4.95 -0.08
CA GLY A 449 13.84 -4.39 -1.42
C GLY A 449 14.79 -3.18 -1.48
N HIS A 450 15.37 -2.78 -0.35
CA HIS A 450 16.27 -1.61 -0.26
C HIS A 450 17.68 -1.88 -0.79
N LEU A 451 18.07 -3.15 -0.91
CA LEU A 451 19.41 -3.53 -1.37
C LEU A 451 19.63 -3.30 -2.88
N ASN A 452 18.56 -3.00 -3.64
CA ASN A 452 18.67 -2.47 -5.01
C ASN A 452 19.47 -1.17 -5.10
N ASN A 453 19.48 -0.38 -4.01
CA ASN A 453 20.16 0.91 -3.96
C ASN A 453 21.66 0.77 -3.65
N LEU A 454 22.15 -0.44 -3.36
CA LEU A 454 23.55 -0.71 -3.05
C LEU A 454 24.38 -0.79 -4.34
N ALA A 455 25.44 0.00 -4.43
CA ALA A 455 26.37 -0.02 -5.55
C ALA A 455 27.07 -1.38 -5.68
N GLN A 456 27.18 -1.90 -6.91
CA GLN A 456 27.78 -3.20 -7.21
C GLN A 456 29.23 -3.32 -6.69
N LEU A 457 30.01 -2.23 -6.72
CA LEU A 457 31.37 -2.22 -6.18
C LEU A 457 31.41 -2.54 -4.68
N ASN A 458 30.46 -2.01 -3.91
CA ASN A 458 30.38 -2.27 -2.47
C ASN A 458 29.94 -3.69 -2.19
N THR A 459 29.04 -4.24 -3.01
CA THR A 459 28.70 -5.67 -2.95
C THR A 459 29.94 -6.54 -3.14
N CYS A 460 30.80 -6.21 -4.11
CA CYS A 460 32.07 -6.90 -4.30
C CYS A 460 33.02 -6.72 -3.09
N ASP A 461 33.12 -5.54 -2.47
CA ASP A 461 33.93 -5.35 -1.24
C ASP A 461 33.45 -6.21 -0.07
N TYR A 462 32.13 -6.38 0.08
CA TYR A 462 31.61 -7.25 1.12
C TYR A 462 31.90 -8.73 0.86
N LEU A 463 31.75 -9.20 -0.38
CA LEU A 463 32.00 -10.60 -0.76
C LEU A 463 33.50 -10.94 -0.78
N ALA A 464 34.37 -9.99 -1.17
CA ALA A 464 35.82 -10.18 -1.23
C ALA A 464 36.46 -10.48 0.14
N ARG A 465 35.76 -10.19 1.24
CA ARG A 465 36.21 -10.49 2.61
C ARG A 465 36.04 -11.96 2.99
N CYS A 466 35.33 -12.75 2.18
CA CYS A 466 35.08 -14.18 2.41
C CYS A 466 34.51 -14.52 3.79
N HIS A 467 33.80 -13.58 4.43
CA HIS A 467 33.11 -13.84 5.68
C HIS A 467 31.79 -14.56 5.39
N GLU A 468 31.62 -15.76 5.95
CA GLU A 468 30.52 -16.68 5.66
C GLU A 468 29.14 -16.02 5.83
N MET A 469 28.86 -15.47 7.01
CA MET A 469 27.56 -14.84 7.32
C MET A 469 27.24 -13.65 6.41
N THR A 470 28.23 -12.80 6.15
CA THR A 470 28.05 -11.63 5.28
C THR A 470 27.73 -12.06 3.86
N SER A 471 28.38 -13.12 3.38
CA SER A 471 28.13 -13.69 2.07
C SER A 471 26.71 -14.25 1.99
N ILE A 472 26.28 -15.05 2.98
CA ILE A 472 24.90 -15.56 3.07
C ILE A 472 23.88 -14.41 3.03
N GLY A 473 24.07 -13.40 3.86
CA GLY A 473 23.13 -12.28 3.98
C GLY A 473 23.01 -11.45 2.70
N ILE A 474 24.12 -11.20 2.00
CA ILE A 474 24.13 -10.47 0.73
C ILE A 474 23.53 -11.30 -0.40
N LEU A 475 23.93 -12.56 -0.55
CA LEU A 475 23.45 -13.40 -1.65
C LEU A 475 21.93 -13.59 -1.56
N LEU A 476 21.41 -13.93 -0.38
CA LEU A 476 19.96 -14.05 -0.16
C LEU A 476 19.25 -12.70 -0.27
N GLY A 477 19.83 -11.63 0.29
CA GLY A 477 19.24 -10.30 0.28
C GLY A 477 19.06 -9.74 -1.14
N ILE A 478 20.12 -9.77 -1.96
CA ILE A 478 20.07 -9.28 -3.35
C ILE A 478 19.11 -10.13 -4.18
N SER A 479 19.17 -11.45 -4.00
CA SER A 479 18.33 -12.39 -4.74
C SER A 479 16.85 -12.23 -4.41
N ALA A 480 16.52 -11.99 -3.15
CA ALA A 480 15.15 -11.67 -2.73
C ALA A 480 14.65 -10.35 -3.33
N THR A 481 15.52 -9.34 -3.42
CA THR A 481 15.19 -8.07 -4.09
C THR A 481 14.96 -8.25 -5.60
N LYS A 482 15.70 -9.16 -6.25
CA LYS A 482 15.62 -9.47 -7.69
C LYS A 482 14.75 -10.69 -8.00
N ARG A 483 13.79 -10.99 -7.13
CA ARG A 483 12.96 -12.20 -7.23
C ARG A 483 12.18 -12.23 -8.56
N GLY A 484 12.39 -13.29 -9.34
CA GLY A 484 11.75 -13.51 -10.64
C GLY A 484 12.20 -12.58 -11.78
N THR A 485 13.26 -11.79 -11.62
CA THR A 485 13.69 -10.83 -12.66
C THR A 485 14.71 -11.37 -13.65
N MET A 486 15.32 -12.54 -13.38
CA MET A 486 16.41 -13.11 -14.20
C MET A 486 17.59 -12.15 -14.38
N ASP A 487 17.95 -11.38 -13.34
CA ASP A 487 19.02 -10.40 -13.45
C ASP A 487 20.38 -11.06 -13.70
N LEU A 488 21.02 -10.72 -14.82
CA LEU A 488 22.26 -11.36 -15.25
C LEU A 488 23.45 -10.98 -14.36
N ALA A 489 23.47 -9.77 -13.80
CA ALA A 489 24.54 -9.34 -12.90
C ALA A 489 24.53 -10.14 -11.60
N THR A 490 23.36 -10.31 -10.99
CA THR A 490 23.15 -11.17 -9.81
C THR A 490 23.45 -12.62 -10.13
N THR A 491 23.04 -13.13 -11.30
CA THR A 491 23.33 -14.50 -11.72
C THR A 491 24.83 -14.77 -11.84
N LYS A 492 25.59 -13.84 -12.45
CA LYS A 492 27.06 -13.95 -12.56
C LYS A 492 27.74 -13.95 -11.20
N MET A 493 27.23 -13.17 -10.24
CA MET A 493 27.71 -13.18 -8.87
C MET A 493 27.45 -14.53 -8.20
N LEU A 494 26.22 -15.06 -8.32
CA LEU A 494 25.84 -16.36 -7.75
C LEU A 494 26.61 -17.53 -8.38
N SER A 495 26.92 -17.47 -9.68
CA SER A 495 27.69 -18.52 -10.36
C SER A 495 29.10 -18.70 -9.80
N LEU A 496 29.68 -17.69 -9.15
CA LEU A 496 30.97 -17.82 -8.48
C LEU A 496 30.90 -18.70 -7.23
N HIS A 497 29.70 -18.88 -6.67
CA HIS A 497 29.45 -19.61 -5.42
C HIS A 497 28.88 -21.02 -5.64
N VAL A 498 28.69 -21.43 -6.89
CA VAL A 498 28.15 -22.75 -7.26
C VAL A 498 29.06 -23.39 -8.31
N GLU A 499 29.73 -24.47 -7.94
CA GLU A 499 30.77 -25.10 -8.77
C GLU A 499 30.27 -25.54 -10.16
N SER A 500 29.03 -26.02 -10.29
CA SER A 500 28.47 -26.45 -11.59
C SER A 500 28.18 -25.33 -12.57
N LEU A 501 28.11 -24.08 -12.08
CA LEU A 501 27.96 -22.90 -12.94
C LEU A 501 29.31 -22.31 -13.38
N LEU A 502 30.41 -22.77 -12.78
CA LEU A 502 31.73 -22.31 -13.16
C LEU A 502 32.20 -22.94 -14.48
N PRO A 503 32.87 -22.19 -15.35
CA PRO A 503 33.51 -22.76 -16.54
C PRO A 503 34.53 -23.84 -16.15
N PRO A 504 34.71 -24.91 -16.93
CA PRO A 504 35.65 -26.00 -16.61
C PRO A 504 37.13 -25.57 -16.54
N THR A 505 37.45 -24.34 -16.93
CA THR A 505 38.79 -23.73 -16.87
C THR A 505 39.02 -22.87 -15.62
N SER A 506 38.04 -22.69 -14.74
CA SER A 506 38.19 -21.89 -13.52
C SER A 506 38.98 -22.62 -12.43
N VAL A 507 39.69 -21.86 -11.61
CA VAL A 507 40.38 -22.37 -10.41
C VAL A 507 39.35 -22.88 -9.41
N GLU A 508 39.62 -24.01 -8.77
CA GLU A 508 38.81 -24.52 -7.65
C GLU A 508 38.82 -23.50 -6.51
N LEU A 509 37.64 -23.03 -6.13
CA LEU A 509 37.45 -22.07 -5.05
C LEU A 509 37.04 -22.81 -3.79
N ASP A 510 37.74 -22.57 -2.69
CA ASP A 510 37.34 -23.07 -1.37
C ASP A 510 36.20 -22.20 -0.83
N ILE A 511 34.97 -22.71 -0.93
CA ILE A 511 33.74 -22.00 -0.58
C ILE A 511 33.04 -22.77 0.54
N ALA A 512 32.75 -22.08 1.65
CA ALA A 512 32.01 -22.65 2.76
C ALA A 512 30.65 -23.19 2.34
N GLN A 513 30.29 -24.38 2.83
CA GLN A 513 29.08 -25.11 2.47
C GLN A 513 27.80 -24.27 2.63
N ASN A 514 27.65 -23.54 3.73
CA ASN A 514 26.47 -22.70 3.99
C ASN A 514 26.32 -21.55 2.98
N VAL A 515 27.41 -21.03 2.42
CA VAL A 515 27.36 -20.03 1.35
C VAL A 515 26.87 -20.66 0.06
N GLN A 516 27.29 -21.89 -0.26
CA GLN A 516 26.78 -22.61 -1.43
C GLN A 516 25.29 -22.93 -1.30
N VAL A 517 24.83 -23.36 -0.10
CA VAL A 517 23.41 -23.58 0.21
C VAL A 517 22.60 -22.30 -0.02
N ALA A 518 23.08 -21.16 0.50
CA ALA A 518 22.46 -19.86 0.28
C ALA A 518 22.45 -19.45 -1.19
N ALA A 519 23.51 -19.75 -1.95
CA ALA A 519 23.61 -19.45 -3.37
C ALA A 519 22.61 -20.26 -4.22
N LEU A 520 22.39 -21.54 -3.92
CA LEU A 520 21.40 -22.38 -4.60
C LEU A 520 19.97 -21.85 -4.40
N LEU A 521 19.62 -21.54 -3.16
CA LEU A 521 18.31 -20.94 -2.85
C LEU A 521 18.15 -19.57 -3.53
N SER A 522 19.22 -18.79 -3.55
CA SER A 522 19.29 -17.48 -4.22
C SER A 522 19.04 -17.57 -5.73
N ILE A 523 19.61 -18.57 -6.42
CA ILE A 523 19.31 -18.83 -7.84
C ILE A 523 17.80 -19.10 -8.01
N GLY A 524 17.22 -19.91 -7.12
CA GLY A 524 15.79 -20.18 -7.09
C GLY A 524 14.93 -18.91 -6.99
N LEU A 525 15.30 -17.99 -6.11
CA LEU A 525 14.62 -16.69 -5.95
C LEU A 525 14.71 -15.83 -7.21
N VAL A 526 15.91 -15.65 -7.77
CA VAL A 526 16.12 -14.81 -8.98
C VAL A 526 15.37 -15.35 -10.18
N TYR A 527 15.31 -16.67 -10.33
CA TYR A 527 14.65 -17.36 -11.44
C TYR A 527 13.24 -17.87 -11.11
N GLN A 528 12.63 -17.40 -10.03
CA GLN A 528 11.32 -17.88 -9.59
C GLN A 528 10.26 -17.72 -10.69
N GLY A 529 9.56 -18.82 -11.02
CA GLY A 529 8.49 -18.86 -12.01
C GLY A 529 8.94 -18.73 -13.47
N THR A 530 10.24 -18.67 -13.76
CA THR A 530 10.78 -18.43 -15.11
C THR A 530 10.88 -19.71 -15.95
N ALA A 531 10.94 -20.88 -15.31
CA ALA A 531 11.20 -22.17 -15.95
C ALA A 531 12.47 -22.18 -16.83
N HIS A 532 13.52 -21.47 -16.40
CA HIS A 532 14.76 -21.38 -17.16
C HIS A 532 15.47 -22.75 -17.24
N ARG A 533 15.70 -23.24 -18.46
CA ARG A 533 16.18 -24.60 -18.73
C ARG A 533 17.51 -24.93 -18.05
N HIS A 534 18.53 -24.13 -18.31
CA HIS A 534 19.88 -24.42 -17.82
C HIS A 534 19.95 -24.43 -16.29
N MET A 535 19.23 -23.51 -15.63
CA MET A 535 19.21 -23.44 -14.16
C MET A 535 18.44 -24.63 -13.57
N THR A 536 17.39 -25.09 -14.26
CA THR A 536 16.64 -26.29 -13.87
C THR A 536 17.52 -27.55 -13.95
N GLU A 537 18.27 -27.73 -15.05
CA GLU A 537 19.20 -28.86 -15.21
C GLU A 537 20.27 -28.88 -14.13
N ILE A 538 20.85 -27.72 -13.82
CA ILE A 538 21.87 -27.57 -12.78
C ILE A 538 21.31 -27.91 -11.41
N LEU A 539 20.20 -27.27 -10.99
CA LEU A 539 19.60 -27.51 -9.67
C LEU A 539 19.15 -28.96 -9.49
N LEU A 540 18.68 -29.61 -10.56
CA LEU A 540 18.35 -31.03 -10.55
C LEU A 540 19.59 -31.91 -10.36
N SER A 541 20.72 -31.55 -11.00
CA SER A 541 21.99 -32.26 -10.83
C SER A 541 22.60 -32.08 -9.43
N GLU A 542 22.49 -30.88 -8.87
CA GLU A 542 23.02 -30.55 -7.54
C GLU A 542 22.27 -31.24 -6.40
N MET A 543 20.98 -31.50 -6.59
CA MET A 543 20.17 -32.24 -5.62
C MET A 543 20.69 -33.67 -5.42
N GLY A 544 21.19 -34.30 -6.50
CA GLY A 544 21.73 -35.66 -6.49
C GLY A 544 23.25 -35.73 -6.40
N ARG A 545 23.93 -34.66 -5.98
CA ARG A 545 25.40 -34.56 -5.95
C ARG A 545 26.03 -35.67 -5.09
N PRO A 546 26.99 -36.46 -5.59
CA PRO A 546 27.67 -37.50 -4.81
C PRO A 546 28.62 -36.92 -3.76
N PRO A 547 28.95 -37.68 -2.67
CA PRO A 547 29.92 -37.23 -1.67
C PRO A 547 31.35 -37.27 -2.22
N GLY A 548 32.22 -36.40 -1.71
CA GLY A 548 33.61 -36.28 -2.15
C GLY A 548 33.82 -35.21 -3.23
N PRO A 549 34.94 -35.21 -3.96
CA PRO A 549 36.05 -36.18 -3.85
C PRO A 549 36.75 -36.12 -2.48
N GLU A 550 37.29 -37.26 -2.03
CA GLU A 550 38.12 -37.35 -0.82
C GLU A 550 37.43 -36.79 0.45
N MET A 551 37.83 -35.60 0.90
CA MET A 551 37.31 -34.94 2.12
C MET A 551 36.28 -33.83 1.82
N GLU A 552 35.98 -33.56 0.54
CA GLU A 552 35.02 -32.52 0.15
C GLU A 552 33.57 -33.02 0.22
N ASN A 553 32.63 -32.06 0.30
CA ASN A 553 31.19 -32.29 0.14
C ASN A 553 30.62 -33.36 1.07
N SER A 554 31.12 -33.44 2.31
CA SER A 554 30.69 -34.41 3.32
C SER A 554 29.85 -33.81 4.45
N VAL A 555 29.84 -32.49 4.60
CA VAL A 555 29.15 -31.77 5.68
C VAL A 555 27.83 -31.19 5.16
N ASP A 556 26.76 -31.27 5.95
CA ASP A 556 25.43 -30.64 5.72
C ASP A 556 24.86 -30.83 4.30
N ARG A 557 24.98 -32.06 3.77
CA ARG A 557 24.51 -32.39 2.42
C ARG A 557 22.99 -32.36 2.31
N GLU A 558 22.29 -32.67 3.39
CA GLU A 558 20.84 -32.59 3.51
C GLU A 558 20.36 -31.15 3.27
N SER A 559 21.02 -30.16 3.89
CA SER A 559 20.74 -28.74 3.70
C SER A 559 20.97 -28.30 2.26
N TYR A 560 22.04 -28.79 1.63
CA TYR A 560 22.37 -28.52 0.23
C TYR A 560 21.32 -29.09 -0.74
N ALA A 561 20.98 -30.37 -0.59
CA ALA A 561 19.98 -31.02 -1.43
C ALA A 561 18.59 -30.41 -1.23
N LEU A 562 18.23 -30.04 0.01
CA LEU A 562 16.99 -29.33 0.31
C LEU A 562 16.96 -27.95 -0.37
N ALA A 563 18.04 -27.17 -0.30
CA ALA A 563 18.11 -25.86 -0.94
C ALA A 563 18.09 -25.96 -2.47
N ALA A 564 18.75 -26.96 -3.06
CA ALA A 564 18.66 -27.25 -4.49
C ALA A 564 17.22 -27.62 -4.90
N GLY A 565 16.53 -28.45 -4.11
CA GLY A 565 15.13 -28.82 -4.32
C GLY A 565 14.16 -27.64 -4.21
N LEU A 566 14.27 -26.84 -3.14
CA LEU A 566 13.48 -25.61 -2.99
C LEU A 566 13.77 -24.62 -4.11
N GLY A 567 15.04 -24.41 -4.46
CA GLY A 567 15.44 -23.54 -5.56
C GLY A 567 14.85 -24.00 -6.88
N LEU A 568 14.94 -25.30 -7.20
CA LEU A 568 14.31 -25.89 -8.38
C LEU A 568 12.79 -25.67 -8.37
N GLY A 569 12.14 -25.99 -7.25
CA GLY A 569 10.71 -25.78 -7.05
C GLY A 569 10.27 -24.33 -7.27
N MET A 570 11.09 -23.35 -6.88
CA MET A 570 10.84 -21.94 -7.18
C MET A 570 10.96 -21.63 -8.68
N VAL A 571 11.97 -22.18 -9.37
CA VAL A 571 12.17 -21.94 -10.81
C VAL A 571 11.00 -22.48 -11.64
N VAL A 572 10.48 -23.67 -11.31
CA VAL A 572 9.38 -24.32 -12.02
C VAL A 572 7.99 -24.13 -11.37
N LEU A 573 7.88 -23.18 -10.44
CA LEU A 573 6.70 -22.98 -9.59
C LEU A 573 5.39 -22.89 -10.39
N GLY A 574 4.45 -23.79 -10.10
CA GLY A 574 3.09 -23.80 -10.66
C GLY A 574 3.00 -24.05 -12.17
N ARG A 575 4.08 -24.53 -12.82
CA ARG A 575 4.09 -24.80 -14.26
C ARG A 575 3.51 -26.17 -14.63
N GLY A 576 3.45 -27.10 -13.68
CA GLY A 576 2.91 -28.44 -13.88
C GLY A 576 3.63 -29.20 -14.99
N ALA A 577 2.87 -29.93 -15.81
CA ALA A 577 3.38 -30.69 -16.95
C ALA A 577 3.49 -29.85 -18.25
N ASP A 578 3.04 -28.59 -18.25
CA ASP A 578 2.91 -27.73 -19.44
C ASP A 578 4.24 -27.13 -19.91
N ILE A 579 5.37 -27.77 -19.62
CA ILE A 579 6.71 -27.24 -19.92
C ILE A 579 7.23 -27.84 -21.23
N SER A 580 6.73 -27.38 -22.37
CA SER A 580 7.16 -27.87 -23.71
C SER A 580 8.68 -27.76 -23.96
N SER A 581 9.37 -26.85 -23.26
CA SER A 581 10.83 -26.66 -23.36
C SER A 581 11.67 -27.59 -22.47
N LEU A 582 11.06 -28.28 -21.49
CA LEU A 582 11.74 -29.14 -20.51
C LEU A 582 11.24 -30.60 -20.52
N CYS A 583 10.33 -30.98 -21.43
CA CYS A 583 9.79 -32.34 -21.52
C CYS A 583 10.90 -33.41 -21.59
N ASP A 584 11.98 -33.15 -22.33
CA ASP A 584 13.08 -34.10 -22.52
C ASP A 584 13.88 -34.40 -21.25
N ILE A 585 13.81 -33.52 -20.24
CA ILE A 585 14.60 -33.67 -18.99
C ILE A 585 13.94 -34.69 -18.05
N GLY A 586 12.62 -34.91 -18.15
CA GLY A 586 11.90 -35.81 -17.24
C GLY A 586 12.03 -35.39 -15.78
N ILE A 587 11.77 -34.10 -15.49
CA ILE A 587 11.96 -33.51 -14.15
C ILE A 587 11.12 -34.26 -13.10
N ALA A 588 9.82 -34.46 -13.36
CA ALA A 588 8.92 -35.11 -12.41
C ALA A 588 9.36 -36.55 -12.09
N ASP A 589 9.78 -37.31 -13.10
CA ASP A 589 10.25 -38.69 -12.91
C ASP A 589 11.59 -38.74 -12.16
N THR A 590 12.48 -37.78 -12.42
CA THR A 590 13.77 -37.68 -11.73
C THR A 590 13.58 -37.28 -10.27
N LEU A 591 12.65 -36.35 -9.97
CA LEU A 591 12.29 -36.01 -8.60
C LEU A 591 11.57 -37.16 -7.88
N HIS A 592 10.70 -37.88 -8.57
CA HIS A 592 10.07 -39.08 -8.01
C HIS A 592 11.13 -40.15 -7.65
N TYR A 593 12.11 -40.34 -8.53
CA TYR A 593 13.27 -41.20 -8.30
C TYR A 593 14.10 -40.75 -7.09
N TYR A 594 14.34 -39.45 -6.89
CA TYR A 594 15.00 -38.94 -5.69
C TYR A 594 14.14 -39.06 -4.41
N MET A 595 12.82 -39.03 -4.53
CA MET A 595 11.90 -39.17 -3.39
C MET A 595 11.73 -40.61 -2.90
N VAL A 596 11.65 -41.58 -3.82
CA VAL A 596 11.40 -43.01 -3.49
C VAL A 596 12.69 -43.82 -3.43
N GLY A 597 13.75 -43.36 -4.10
CA GLY A 597 15.01 -44.08 -4.23
C GLY A 597 15.04 -45.03 -5.42
N GLY A 598 16.24 -45.53 -5.72
CA GLY A 598 16.53 -46.42 -6.83
C GLY A 598 18.03 -46.53 -7.09
N HIS A 599 18.42 -47.32 -8.10
CA HIS A 599 19.82 -47.46 -8.47
C HIS A 599 20.39 -46.17 -9.07
N LYS A 600 21.56 -45.76 -8.57
CA LYS A 600 22.29 -44.59 -9.04
C LYS A 600 22.51 -44.64 -10.54
N ARG A 601 22.17 -43.53 -11.21
CA ARG A 601 22.52 -43.33 -12.62
C ARG A 601 24.04 -43.14 -12.73
N PRO A 602 24.71 -43.71 -13.74
CA PRO A 602 26.15 -43.55 -13.92
C PRO A 602 26.50 -42.09 -14.19
N LEU A 603 27.57 -41.60 -13.55
CA LEU A 603 28.09 -40.25 -13.78
C LEU A 603 28.55 -40.08 -15.23
N THR A 604 28.18 -38.98 -15.86
CA THR A 604 28.52 -38.64 -17.25
C THR A 604 29.44 -37.42 -17.33
N GLY A 605 30.33 -37.39 -18.33
CA GLY A 605 31.17 -36.22 -18.61
C GLY A 605 32.19 -35.90 -17.52
N SER A 606 32.43 -34.61 -17.28
CA SER A 606 33.45 -34.08 -16.35
C SER A 606 33.28 -34.52 -14.89
N GLN A 607 32.05 -34.85 -14.48
CA GLN A 607 31.81 -35.38 -13.13
C GLN A 607 32.42 -36.76 -12.91
N LYS A 608 32.53 -37.60 -13.95
CA LYS A 608 33.14 -38.92 -13.83
C LYS A 608 34.62 -38.85 -13.46
N ASP A 609 35.32 -37.85 -13.98
CA ASP A 609 36.75 -37.64 -13.71
C ASP A 609 36.97 -37.03 -12.32
N LYS A 610 36.11 -36.09 -11.89
CA LYS A 610 36.19 -35.46 -10.57
C LYS A 610 35.92 -36.45 -9.43
N TYR A 611 34.90 -37.29 -9.55
CA TYR A 611 34.48 -38.25 -8.51
C TYR A 611 35.10 -39.64 -8.66
N LYS A 612 36.25 -39.73 -9.34
CA LYS A 612 37.00 -40.99 -9.49
C LYS A 612 37.53 -41.49 -8.13
N SER A 613 37.94 -40.56 -7.27
CA SER A 613 38.29 -40.84 -5.87
C SER A 613 37.01 -40.76 -5.02
N PRO A 614 36.63 -41.83 -4.30
CA PRO A 614 35.45 -41.80 -3.43
C PRO A 614 35.70 -40.91 -2.20
N SER A 615 34.63 -40.56 -1.50
CA SER A 615 34.74 -39.86 -0.21
C SER A 615 35.36 -40.77 0.86
N TYR A 616 36.20 -40.17 1.72
CA TYR A 616 36.78 -40.83 2.89
C TYR A 616 35.87 -40.78 4.13
N GLN A 617 34.83 -39.95 4.10
CA GLN A 617 33.93 -39.76 5.25
C GLN A 617 32.57 -40.42 5.05
N ILE A 618 32.03 -40.39 3.82
CA ILE A 618 30.70 -40.93 3.52
C ILE A 618 30.81 -42.07 2.51
N ARG A 619 30.33 -43.24 2.90
CA ARG A 619 30.18 -44.40 2.01
C ARG A 619 28.72 -44.60 1.66
N GLU A 620 28.35 -44.22 0.44
CA GLU A 620 27.03 -44.54 -0.11
C GLU A 620 27.08 -45.84 -0.91
N GLY A 621 25.97 -46.61 -0.90
CA GLY A 621 25.82 -47.79 -1.76
C GLY A 621 25.43 -47.43 -3.20
N ASP A 622 24.99 -48.45 -3.95
CA ASP A 622 24.56 -48.34 -5.35
C ASP A 622 23.19 -47.69 -5.52
N CYS A 623 22.48 -47.43 -4.42
CA CYS A 623 21.19 -46.77 -4.41
C CYS A 623 21.31 -45.30 -3.99
N VAL A 624 20.37 -44.47 -4.44
CA VAL A 624 20.23 -43.08 -4.00
C VAL A 624 20.00 -43.02 -2.50
N ASN A 625 20.68 -42.08 -1.83
CA ASN A 625 20.41 -41.79 -0.44
C ASN A 625 19.14 -40.95 -0.30
N ILE A 626 18.03 -41.62 0.04
CA ILE A 626 16.70 -41.03 0.22
C ILE A 626 16.72 -40.02 1.38
N ALA A 627 17.49 -40.26 2.44
CA ALA A 627 17.56 -39.37 3.59
C ALA A 627 18.04 -37.96 3.22
N VAL A 628 18.92 -37.85 2.22
CA VAL A 628 19.45 -36.56 1.72
C VAL A 628 18.52 -35.95 0.67
N THR A 629 18.07 -36.74 -0.30
CA THR A 629 17.44 -36.22 -1.53
C THR A 629 15.92 -36.09 -1.44
N SER A 630 15.26 -36.88 -0.59
CA SER A 630 13.80 -36.95 -0.51
C SER A 630 13.12 -35.65 -0.07
N PRO A 631 13.58 -34.92 0.96
CA PRO A 631 12.96 -33.66 1.39
C PRO A 631 12.91 -32.62 0.27
N GLY A 632 14.06 -32.40 -0.39
CA GLY A 632 14.18 -31.46 -1.51
C GLY A 632 13.33 -31.87 -2.70
N ALA A 633 13.34 -33.15 -3.07
CA ALA A 633 12.57 -33.66 -4.20
C ALA A 633 11.05 -33.59 -3.98
N THR A 634 10.61 -33.90 -2.76
CA THR A 634 9.19 -33.85 -2.37
C THR A 634 8.63 -32.44 -2.45
N LEU A 635 9.36 -31.46 -1.89
CA LEU A 635 8.95 -30.05 -1.95
C LEU A 635 9.03 -29.50 -3.38
N ALA A 636 10.07 -29.84 -4.15
CA ALA A 636 10.19 -29.44 -5.55
C ALA A 636 9.01 -29.95 -6.38
N LEU A 637 8.59 -31.21 -6.22
CA LEU A 637 7.40 -31.77 -6.87
C LEU A 637 6.12 -31.03 -6.46
N GLY A 638 5.95 -30.76 -5.16
CA GLY A 638 4.80 -30.03 -4.64
C GLY A 638 4.70 -28.61 -5.22
N MET A 639 5.83 -27.90 -5.32
CA MET A 639 5.91 -26.55 -5.91
C MET A 639 5.72 -26.56 -7.43
N MET A 640 6.31 -27.54 -8.14
CA MET A 640 6.15 -27.70 -9.59
C MET A 640 4.68 -27.86 -9.98
N TYR A 641 3.95 -28.69 -9.22
CA TYR A 641 2.52 -28.99 -9.44
C TYR A 641 1.58 -28.17 -8.54
N PHE A 642 2.05 -27.05 -7.99
CA PHE A 642 1.27 -26.20 -7.10
C PHE A 642 -0.07 -25.79 -7.72
N ASN A 643 -1.17 -26.07 -7.00
CA ASN A 643 -2.55 -25.76 -7.41
C ASN A 643 -2.92 -26.29 -8.82
N THR A 644 -2.32 -27.38 -9.27
CA THR A 644 -2.66 -28.01 -10.57
C THR A 644 -3.79 -29.03 -10.46
N GLY A 645 -4.07 -29.56 -9.27
CA GLY A 645 -5.07 -30.63 -9.08
C GLY A 645 -4.67 -31.97 -9.71
N ASN A 646 -3.39 -32.17 -10.05
CA ASN A 646 -2.92 -33.40 -10.68
C ASN A 646 -2.92 -34.58 -9.69
N ARG A 647 -3.97 -35.42 -9.78
CA ARG A 647 -4.15 -36.60 -8.92
C ARG A 647 -3.05 -37.65 -9.08
N ALA A 648 -2.45 -37.78 -10.27
CA ALA A 648 -1.41 -38.79 -10.50
C ALA A 648 -0.16 -38.50 -9.65
N VAL A 649 0.30 -37.24 -9.67
CA VAL A 649 1.45 -36.80 -8.88
C VAL A 649 1.10 -36.75 -7.39
N ALA A 650 -0.09 -36.29 -7.03
CA ALA A 650 -0.55 -36.29 -5.64
C ALA A 650 -0.57 -37.69 -5.03
N ASN A 651 -0.90 -38.72 -5.82
CA ASN A 651 -0.90 -40.10 -5.37
C ASN A 651 0.51 -40.65 -5.08
N TRP A 652 1.55 -40.14 -5.74
CA TRP A 652 2.94 -40.50 -5.43
C TRP A 652 3.36 -40.05 -4.02
N MET A 653 2.67 -39.04 -3.48
CA MET A 653 2.93 -38.46 -2.16
C MET A 653 2.03 -39.05 -1.07
N ASN A 654 1.17 -40.04 -1.38
CA ASN A 654 0.36 -40.67 -0.35
C ASN A 654 1.22 -41.39 0.70
N ALA A 655 0.73 -41.43 1.93
CA ALA A 655 1.33 -42.24 2.96
C ALA A 655 1.22 -43.73 2.57
N PRO A 656 2.27 -44.55 2.78
CA PRO A 656 2.18 -45.98 2.51
C PRO A 656 1.10 -46.67 3.33
N ASP A 657 0.34 -47.57 2.71
CA ASP A 657 -0.81 -48.26 3.33
C ASP A 657 -0.42 -49.49 4.18
N THR A 658 0.85 -49.89 4.21
CA THR A 658 1.30 -51.12 4.91
C THR A 658 2.48 -50.81 5.82
N GLN A 659 2.55 -51.48 6.97
CA GLN A 659 3.69 -51.38 7.91
C GLN A 659 5.04 -51.58 7.20
N TYR A 660 5.17 -52.65 6.40
CA TYR A 660 6.41 -52.95 5.69
C TYR A 660 6.92 -51.77 4.84
N MET A 661 6.02 -51.06 4.14
CA MET A 661 6.40 -49.90 3.33
C MET A 661 6.67 -48.63 4.16
N LEU A 662 6.09 -48.53 5.36
CA LEU A 662 6.38 -47.44 6.29
C LEU A 662 7.78 -47.56 6.85
N ASP A 663 8.27 -48.78 7.07
CA ASP A 663 9.64 -49.04 7.56
C ASP A 663 10.73 -48.52 6.59
N PHE A 664 10.40 -48.29 5.30
CA PHE A 664 11.32 -47.73 4.31
C PHE A 664 11.28 -46.19 4.22
N VAL A 665 10.42 -45.52 4.99
CA VAL A 665 10.23 -44.06 4.89
C VAL A 665 10.44 -43.43 6.26
N CYS A 666 11.41 -42.53 6.38
CA CYS A 666 11.58 -41.73 7.59
C CYS A 666 10.29 -40.95 7.90
N PRO A 667 9.78 -40.96 9.15
CA PRO A 667 8.53 -40.29 9.50
C PRO A 667 8.47 -38.82 9.11
N ASP A 668 9.58 -38.08 9.23
CA ASP A 668 9.67 -36.65 8.86
C ASP A 668 9.41 -36.42 7.35
N ALA A 669 9.76 -37.39 6.50
CA ALA A 669 9.47 -37.32 5.07
C ALA A 669 7.96 -37.48 4.80
N LEU A 670 7.21 -38.19 5.66
CA LEU A 670 5.75 -38.28 5.55
C LEU A 670 5.09 -36.92 5.78
N LEU A 671 5.60 -36.12 6.72
CA LEU A 671 5.14 -34.75 6.94
C LEU A 671 5.28 -33.92 5.65
N LEU A 672 6.47 -33.91 5.05
CA LEU A 672 6.73 -33.16 3.82
C LEU A 672 5.92 -33.69 2.62
N ARG A 673 5.69 -35.00 2.54
CA ARG A 673 4.81 -35.59 1.52
C ARG A 673 3.38 -35.11 1.65
N MET A 674 2.85 -35.01 2.87
CA MET A 674 1.50 -34.46 3.10
C MET A 674 1.41 -32.98 2.74
N VAL A 675 2.43 -32.18 3.12
CA VAL A 675 2.51 -30.77 2.71
C VAL A 675 2.54 -30.63 1.19
N ALA A 676 3.43 -31.36 0.51
CA ALA A 676 3.53 -31.34 -0.94
C ALA A 676 2.23 -31.80 -1.62
N ARG A 677 1.56 -32.83 -1.09
CA ARG A 677 0.25 -33.28 -1.58
C ARG A 677 -0.81 -32.19 -1.46
N GLY A 678 -0.85 -31.50 -0.32
CA GLY A 678 -1.72 -30.35 -0.09
C GLY A 678 -1.46 -29.21 -1.09
N LEU A 679 -0.19 -28.89 -1.34
CA LEU A 679 0.20 -27.90 -2.36
C LEU A 679 -0.29 -28.27 -3.76
N VAL A 680 -0.24 -29.56 -4.15
CA VAL A 680 -0.75 -30.03 -5.44
C VAL A 680 -2.28 -29.99 -5.50
N MET A 681 -2.95 -30.52 -4.47
CA MET A 681 -4.40 -30.62 -4.34
C MET A 681 -5.00 -29.43 -3.57
N TRP A 682 -4.52 -28.22 -3.85
CA TRP A 682 -4.82 -27.01 -3.09
C TRP A 682 -6.32 -26.72 -2.92
N GLN A 683 -7.12 -27.01 -3.95
CA GLN A 683 -8.57 -26.79 -3.95
C GLN A 683 -9.35 -27.80 -3.10
N ASP A 684 -8.76 -28.95 -2.78
CA ASP A 684 -9.40 -30.02 -2.02
C ASP A 684 -9.21 -29.84 -0.49
N ILE A 685 -8.42 -28.84 -0.05
CA ILE A 685 -8.12 -28.57 1.37
C ILE A 685 -9.38 -28.09 2.11
N ARG A 686 -9.67 -28.66 3.29
CA ARG A 686 -10.83 -28.28 4.11
C ARG A 686 -10.44 -28.05 5.58
N PRO A 687 -10.93 -26.97 6.22
CA PRO A 687 -10.65 -26.68 7.64
C PRO A 687 -11.51 -27.53 8.57
N SER A 688 -11.40 -28.86 8.48
CA SER A 688 -12.16 -29.81 9.29
C SER A 688 -11.26 -30.94 9.77
N THR A 689 -11.46 -31.38 11.01
CA THR A 689 -10.72 -32.51 11.59
C THR A 689 -10.89 -33.78 10.76
N ALA A 690 -12.09 -34.01 10.22
CA ALA A 690 -12.38 -35.15 9.34
C ALA A 690 -11.51 -35.16 8.06
N TRP A 691 -11.20 -34.00 7.49
CA TRP A 691 -10.31 -33.91 6.34
C TRP A 691 -8.86 -34.22 6.72
N VAL A 692 -8.37 -33.66 7.83
CA VAL A 692 -7.01 -33.95 8.33
C VAL A 692 -6.86 -35.44 8.59
N GLU A 693 -7.80 -36.05 9.31
CA GLU A 693 -7.79 -37.49 9.62
C GLU A 693 -7.96 -38.39 8.39
N SER A 694 -8.52 -37.89 7.28
CA SER A 694 -8.71 -38.68 6.06
C SER A 694 -7.40 -39.06 5.36
N HIS A 695 -6.30 -38.38 5.68
CA HIS A 695 -4.98 -38.64 5.11
C HIS A 695 -4.25 -39.80 5.80
N VAL A 696 -4.74 -40.24 6.95
CA VAL A 696 -4.18 -41.38 7.68
C VAL A 696 -4.70 -42.68 7.05
N PRO A 697 -3.83 -43.58 6.56
CA PRO A 697 -4.24 -44.86 6.00
C PRO A 697 -5.12 -45.68 6.94
N ALA A 698 -6.17 -46.28 6.41
CA ALA A 698 -7.11 -47.09 7.20
C ALA A 698 -6.44 -48.30 7.86
N ALA A 699 -5.34 -48.80 7.28
CA ALA A 699 -4.57 -49.92 7.82
C ALA A 699 -3.79 -49.57 9.10
N ILE A 700 -3.35 -48.32 9.26
CA ILE A 700 -2.59 -47.89 10.44
C ILE A 700 -3.49 -47.34 11.55
N ARG A 701 -4.63 -46.74 11.18
CA ARG A 701 -5.57 -46.08 12.10
C ARG A 701 -5.94 -46.89 13.36
N PRO A 702 -6.15 -48.23 13.31
CA PRO A 702 -6.47 -49.02 14.51
C PRO A 702 -5.32 -49.16 15.52
N TYR A 703 -4.08 -48.91 15.11
CA TYR A 703 -2.88 -49.12 15.92
C TYR A 703 -2.27 -47.81 16.45
N CYS A 704 -2.78 -46.66 15.99
CA CYS A 704 -2.29 -45.34 16.39
C CYS A 704 -2.79 -44.94 17.79
N LEU A 705 -1.87 -44.48 18.64
CA LEU A 705 -2.10 -43.98 20.01
C LEU A 705 -2.82 -44.98 20.94
N VAL A 706 -2.67 -46.27 20.68
CA VAL A 706 -3.25 -47.34 21.51
C VAL A 706 -2.28 -47.71 22.63
N LYS A 707 -2.81 -47.89 23.85
CA LYS A 707 -2.02 -48.41 24.98
C LYS A 707 -1.80 -49.92 24.80
N PRO A 708 -0.56 -50.42 24.84
CA PRO A 708 -0.30 -51.85 24.69
C PRO A 708 -0.94 -52.64 25.84
N HIS A 709 -1.80 -53.59 25.51
CA HIS A 709 -2.38 -54.55 26.46
C HIS A 709 -1.94 -55.97 26.07
N PRO A 710 -1.50 -56.82 27.03
CA PRO A 710 -1.11 -58.18 26.73
C PRO A 710 -2.25 -58.97 26.07
N GLY A 711 -2.01 -59.52 24.87
CA GLY A 711 -2.95 -60.39 24.15
C GLY A 711 -3.91 -59.71 23.15
N MET A 712 -3.83 -58.39 22.96
CA MET A 712 -4.74 -57.65 22.06
C MET A 712 -4.13 -57.35 20.67
N LEU A 713 -2.81 -57.43 20.53
CA LEU A 713 -2.09 -57.05 19.32
C LEU A 713 -1.33 -58.26 18.76
N PRO A 714 -1.23 -58.40 17.42
CA PRO A 714 -0.31 -59.36 16.81
C PRO A 714 1.13 -59.06 17.22
N ASP A 715 1.93 -60.08 17.50
CA ASP A 715 3.32 -59.95 18.01
C ASP A 715 4.29 -59.17 17.08
N ASN A 716 3.87 -58.83 15.85
CA ASN A 716 4.72 -58.23 14.82
C ASN A 716 4.40 -56.75 14.49
N VAL A 717 3.52 -56.09 15.25
CA VAL A 717 3.17 -54.68 15.00
C VAL A 717 4.09 -53.75 15.78
N ASP A 718 4.88 -52.95 15.07
CA ASP A 718 5.68 -51.89 15.67
C ASP A 718 4.82 -50.64 15.92
N LEU A 719 4.39 -50.48 17.18
CA LEU A 719 3.58 -49.34 17.60
C LEU A 719 4.35 -48.01 17.54
N GLU A 720 5.68 -48.01 17.65
CA GLU A 720 6.46 -46.77 17.60
C GLU A 720 6.39 -46.16 16.20
N THR A 721 6.69 -46.96 15.16
CA THR A 721 6.60 -46.55 13.76
C THR A 721 5.18 -46.08 13.40
N MET A 722 4.15 -46.79 13.87
CA MET A 722 2.74 -46.40 13.65
C MET A 722 2.40 -45.04 14.27
N ASN A 723 2.88 -44.78 15.50
CA ASN A 723 2.65 -43.52 16.19
C ASN A 723 3.41 -42.35 15.56
N GLN A 724 4.68 -42.58 15.18
CA GLN A 724 5.48 -41.56 14.51
C GLN A 724 4.91 -41.19 13.14
N ALA A 725 4.47 -42.19 12.35
CA ALA A 725 3.80 -41.96 11.07
C ALA A 725 2.49 -41.18 11.26
N TYR A 726 1.66 -41.58 12.22
CA TYR A 726 0.40 -40.88 12.53
C TYR A 726 0.62 -39.40 12.86
N CYS A 727 1.53 -39.10 13.79
CA CYS A 727 1.83 -37.74 14.21
C CYS A 727 2.35 -36.89 13.04
N ASN A 728 3.26 -37.42 12.22
CA ASN A 728 3.84 -36.69 11.09
C ASN A 728 2.83 -36.48 9.94
N ILE A 729 1.98 -37.47 9.65
CA ILE A 729 0.92 -37.34 8.64
C ILE A 729 -0.06 -36.23 9.07
N LEU A 730 -0.52 -36.26 10.33
CA LEU A 730 -1.41 -35.23 10.84
C LEU A 730 -0.75 -33.86 10.89
N ALA A 731 0.51 -33.77 11.34
CA ALA A 731 1.24 -32.51 11.37
C ALA A 731 1.40 -31.93 9.96
N GLY A 732 1.74 -32.75 8.97
CA GLY A 732 1.87 -32.33 7.58
C GLY A 732 0.53 -31.93 6.95
N ALA A 733 -0.55 -32.66 7.26
CA ALA A 733 -1.90 -32.30 6.82
C ALA A 733 -2.42 -31.03 7.50
N CYS A 734 -2.04 -30.73 8.74
CA CYS A 734 -2.35 -29.46 9.40
C CYS A 734 -1.50 -28.29 8.89
N MET A 735 -0.29 -28.56 8.40
CA MET A 735 0.62 -27.56 7.83
C MET A 735 0.26 -27.20 6.39
N ALA A 736 -0.28 -28.16 5.63
CA ALA A 736 -0.94 -27.95 4.34
C ALA A 736 -2.22 -27.11 4.50
#